data_AF-A0A914WLD1-F1
#
_entry.id   AF-A0A914WLD1-F1
#
_cell.length_a   1.000
_cell.length_b   1.000
_cell.length_c   1.000
_cell.angle_alpha   90.00
_cell.angle_beta   90.00
_cell.angle_gamma   90.00
#
_symmetry.space_group_name_H-M   'P 1'
#
loop_
_entity.id
_entity.type
_entity.pdbx_description
1 polymer ?
#
loop_
_entity_poly.entity_id
_entity_poly.type
_entity_poly.pdbx_seq_one_letter_code
_entity_poly.pdbx_strand_id
1 'polypeptide(L)'
;MNDIMNESDPGDISIDEDELFEEDEELTTTTDSPSASLAPPSTPKLRRHLVWTYYNVDDSKDPPVAFCSICKGAKKKKPFKNPQSSNLKKHLKCCHSRQYSEIEAWEKSQMTGKDLTRKQAEKGQQKIVFKFDKNSVHQRAIDEKLALVAAMPNCSLNFLLSKQFCDLVETLNPKYCIPASRTKLTSLIENQLEQLKIKLQAALTGAVKFAVGLDVWTTKGMTNSYLALTVHFFSPSAKRLMNLLLGLRPIVGRHSAATIKTMCDAMLAEWELKESDISRYVTDNGSNMIAAFRDLTISISREIDEDSITADDLKSSSIFLADPNIEVESDDVEEEIDRDILEYKSCKEDYNSVFSKRLPCIAHTIQLVLHSTVDRDITFNRPIQHMLEILQKFKKSVLATESWLNKCGKTVLLPARTRWNSLCIVLERVFDIQEAISQVCFEMKWSSLNEHLPALEALYGMLKLFYSITNFIQADKYETLSTDEGAQLARNLAAEINRRFDRILNAAAPNFDPTYLISTLLDPNVAWMVENDIKFTVGKRFILAMIPPPNDNPTTSISSPSVSMLPSSNNTDRDTLWKIARTYGISAAFIEIFQNLYNGSRCCVRTEDGTTDYFTIESGVRQACILSPMLFLLAIDFVNQNAIDSTQLGLEWTVNRLLADLDFAYDVALFGQTHPALRDLTGALERSAACVKLRISDQKTKTIHVGYMRTPPRITINGNQVEELQEFTYLGSVITADGDATRDVTRRIGKAFAIFQRLRSIWNSASLSLHLKLQLFSTIVLLTALYAAETWKKTVAIDRKLDAFQQRCLRRILKISYRD
;
A
#
# COMPACT_ATOMS: atom_id res chain seq x y z
N MET A 1 -16.57 4.87 46.44
CA MET A 1 -15.79 4.48 47.63
C MET A 1 -15.82 2.96 47.69
N ASN A 2 -14.66 2.37 47.40
CA ASN A 2 -14.13 1.03 47.76
C ASN A 2 -14.88 -0.20 47.21
N ASP A 3 -14.26 -0.92 46.25
CA ASP A 3 -13.38 -2.10 46.41
C ASP A 3 -14.24 -3.39 46.58
N ILE A 4 -14.00 -4.53 45.94
CA ILE A 4 -12.76 -5.31 45.81
C ILE A 4 -12.86 -6.20 44.55
N MET A 5 -11.81 -6.22 43.73
CA MET A 5 -11.44 -7.28 42.79
C MET A 5 -10.20 -7.99 43.36
N ASN A 6 -10.23 -9.32 43.41
CA ASN A 6 -9.14 -10.27 43.70
C ASN A 6 -9.44 -11.46 42.77
N GLU A 7 -8.55 -12.09 42.00
CA GLU A 7 -7.18 -12.61 42.16
C GLU A 7 -6.80 -13.13 40.73
N SER A 8 -5.57 -13.42 40.27
CA SER A 8 -4.21 -13.42 40.79
C SER A 8 -3.23 -13.63 39.60
N ASP A 9 -2.01 -13.14 39.80
CA ASP A 9 -0.83 -13.08 38.93
C ASP A 9 -0.07 -14.44 38.84
N PRO A 10 0.89 -14.64 37.92
CA PRO A 10 2.27 -14.31 38.29
C PRO A 10 3.20 -13.81 37.15
N GLY A 11 3.93 -12.73 37.44
CA GLY A 11 5.38 -12.82 37.66
C GLY A 11 6.32 -12.38 36.53
N ASP A 12 6.54 -11.07 36.42
CA ASP A 12 7.70 -10.44 35.79
C ASP A 12 8.95 -10.56 36.70
N ILE A 13 10.12 -10.81 36.10
CA ILE A 13 11.43 -10.56 36.72
C ILE A 13 12.23 -9.67 35.77
N SER A 14 12.35 -8.40 36.16
CA SER A 14 13.32 -7.41 35.69
C SER A 14 14.73 -7.78 36.15
N ILE A 15 15.72 -7.56 35.30
CA ILE A 15 17.14 -7.60 35.68
C ILE A 15 17.66 -6.17 35.57
N ASP A 16 18.03 -5.61 36.72
CA ASP A 16 18.75 -4.34 36.87
C ASP A 16 20.22 -4.52 36.47
N GLU A 17 20.75 -3.51 35.78
CA GLU A 17 22.18 -3.22 35.69
C GLU A 17 22.50 -2.13 36.72
N ASP A 18 23.43 -2.40 37.64
CA ASP A 18 24.25 -1.38 38.31
C ASP A 18 25.63 -1.98 38.65
N GLU A 19 26.66 -1.23 38.27
CA GLU A 19 28.08 -1.44 38.58
C GLU A 19 28.35 -1.25 40.10
N LEU A 20 29.51 -1.73 40.60
CA LEU A 20 30.53 -0.96 41.35
C LEU A 20 31.50 -1.86 42.18
N PHE A 21 32.80 -1.70 41.84
CA PHE A 21 34.04 -1.66 42.65
C PHE A 21 34.68 -2.87 43.39
N GLU A 22 35.99 -3.02 43.07
CA GLU A 22 37.20 -3.23 43.94
C GLU A 22 37.38 -4.55 44.72
N GLU A 23 38.44 -5.32 44.41
CA GLU A 23 39.75 -5.36 45.10
C GLU A 23 39.65 -5.93 46.52
N ASP A 24 40.20 -7.14 46.75
CA ASP A 24 41.29 -7.27 47.72
C ASP A 24 41.93 -8.66 47.75
N GLU A 25 43.24 -8.59 48.02
CA GLU A 25 44.29 -9.59 48.09
C GLU A 25 44.28 -10.45 49.38
N GLU A 26 45.14 -11.49 49.35
CA GLU A 26 45.82 -12.12 50.50
C GLU A 26 44.98 -13.03 51.43
N LEU A 27 45.44 -14.13 52.08
CA LEU A 27 46.70 -14.84 52.33
C LEU A 27 46.26 -16.20 52.95
N THR A 28 46.84 -17.39 52.81
CA THR A 28 48.02 -17.89 53.56
C THR A 28 48.18 -19.43 53.41
N THR A 29 49.36 -19.85 52.93
CA THR A 29 50.39 -20.73 53.58
C THR A 29 50.12 -22.23 53.80
N THR A 30 51.06 -23.10 53.40
CA THR A 30 52.23 -23.55 54.22
C THR A 30 53.28 -24.23 53.30
N THR A 31 54.52 -23.71 53.20
CA THR A 31 55.82 -24.23 53.77
C THR A 31 56.05 -25.75 53.55
N ASP A 32 57.14 -26.29 52.99
CA ASP A 32 58.58 -25.96 53.13
C ASP A 32 59.46 -26.64 52.04
N SER A 33 60.66 -26.09 51.83
CA SER A 33 61.81 -26.68 51.07
C SER A 33 62.68 -27.56 52.02
N PRO A 34 63.76 -28.32 51.64
CA PRO A 34 64.93 -27.80 50.91
C PRO A 34 65.68 -28.76 49.94
N SER A 35 66.60 -28.12 49.23
CA SER A 35 67.66 -28.52 48.29
C SER A 35 68.56 -29.73 48.63
N ALA A 36 69.02 -30.47 47.61
CA ALA A 36 70.44 -30.53 47.13
C ALA A 36 70.77 -31.78 46.26
N SER A 37 71.57 -31.56 45.20
CA SER A 37 72.64 -32.41 44.63
C SER A 37 72.61 -32.62 43.09
N LEU A 38 73.83 -32.69 42.54
CA LEU A 38 74.24 -32.53 41.14
C LEU A 38 74.23 -33.82 40.29
N ALA A 39 74.23 -33.61 38.94
CA ALA A 39 74.74 -34.44 37.83
C ALA A 39 73.70 -35.19 36.94
N PRO A 40 74.03 -35.59 35.68
CA PRO A 40 74.57 -34.83 34.53
C PRO A 40 73.65 -35.02 33.25
N PRO A 41 73.96 -34.50 32.04
CA PRO A 41 72.97 -34.33 30.98
C PRO A 41 72.68 -35.64 30.22
N SER A 42 71.41 -36.00 30.09
CA SER A 42 70.94 -37.02 29.14
C SER A 42 70.21 -36.35 27.98
N THR A 43 70.54 -36.81 26.77
CA THR A 43 70.05 -36.38 25.45
C THR A 43 68.60 -35.88 25.41
N PRO A 44 68.28 -34.82 24.64
CA PRO A 44 66.94 -34.22 24.63
C PRO A 44 65.88 -35.25 24.21
N LYS A 45 64.82 -35.36 25.03
CA LYS A 45 63.71 -36.33 24.96
C LYS A 45 62.99 -36.44 23.60
N LEU A 46 63.29 -35.60 22.62
CA LEU A 46 62.56 -35.46 21.34
C LEU A 46 62.83 -36.55 20.27
N ARG A 47 63.90 -37.35 20.38
CA ARG A 47 64.36 -38.27 19.30
C ARG A 47 64.12 -39.76 19.56
N ARG A 48 63.07 -40.12 20.31
CA ARG A 48 62.73 -41.53 20.63
C ARG A 48 61.87 -42.25 19.59
N HIS A 49 61.35 -41.53 18.59
CA HIS A 49 60.43 -42.09 17.60
C HIS A 49 61.16 -42.82 16.45
N LEU A 50 60.66 -43.97 15.99
CA LEU A 50 61.33 -44.80 14.97
C LEU A 50 61.66 -44.03 13.68
N VAL A 51 60.85 -43.02 13.33
CA VAL A 51 61.06 -42.16 12.15
C VAL A 51 62.48 -41.58 12.05
N TRP A 52 63.14 -41.31 13.18
CA TRP A 52 64.45 -40.67 13.21
C TRP A 52 65.59 -41.58 12.73
N THR A 53 65.40 -42.90 12.64
CA THR A 53 66.41 -43.84 12.12
C THR A 53 66.67 -43.67 10.61
N TYR A 54 65.74 -43.05 9.89
CA TYR A 54 65.85 -42.79 8.45
C TYR A 54 66.38 -41.38 8.13
N TYR A 55 66.87 -40.66 9.13
CA TYR A 55 67.37 -39.29 8.99
C TYR A 55 68.67 -39.06 9.74
N ASN A 56 69.61 -38.41 9.07
CA ASN A 56 70.84 -37.91 9.68
C ASN A 56 70.62 -36.46 10.11
N VAL A 57 70.87 -36.15 11.38
CA VAL A 57 70.69 -34.80 11.92
C VAL A 57 72.05 -34.13 12.09
N ASP A 58 72.14 -32.89 11.61
CA ASP A 58 73.26 -32.00 11.83
C ASP A 58 72.89 -31.00 12.93
N ASP A 59 73.42 -31.25 14.12
CA ASP A 59 73.20 -30.47 15.32
C ASP A 59 74.15 -29.26 15.44
N SER A 60 75.10 -29.11 14.52
CA SER A 60 76.02 -27.97 14.49
C SER A 60 75.35 -26.67 13.99
N LYS A 61 74.11 -26.75 13.49
CA LYS A 61 73.34 -25.63 12.96
C LYS A 61 72.20 -25.26 13.90
N ASP A 62 71.94 -23.96 14.06
CA ASP A 62 70.81 -23.44 14.83
C ASP A 62 69.81 -22.72 13.91
N PRO A 63 68.57 -23.22 13.74
CA PRO A 63 68.04 -24.47 14.30
C PRO A 63 68.58 -25.73 13.58
N PRO A 64 68.60 -26.89 14.26
CA PRO A 64 69.16 -28.13 13.73
C PRO A 64 68.48 -28.55 12.43
N VAL A 65 69.22 -29.23 11.56
CA VAL A 65 68.72 -29.65 10.24
C VAL A 65 68.83 -31.17 10.05
N ALA A 66 67.81 -31.78 9.45
CA ALA A 66 67.79 -33.22 9.16
C ALA A 66 67.81 -33.52 7.66
N PHE A 67 68.57 -34.55 7.28
CA PHE A 67 68.69 -35.07 5.92
C PHE A 67 68.16 -36.49 5.85
N CYS A 68 67.32 -36.79 4.86
CA CYS A 68 66.86 -38.16 4.64
C CYS A 68 68.05 -39.02 4.15
N SER A 69 68.32 -40.13 4.82
CA SER A 69 69.42 -41.04 4.47
C SER A 69 69.13 -41.91 3.24
N ILE A 70 67.87 -41.96 2.80
CA ILE A 70 67.40 -42.84 1.70
C ILE A 70 67.32 -42.10 0.36
N CYS A 71 67.05 -40.79 0.38
CA CYS A 71 66.93 -39.99 -0.84
C CYS A 71 68.27 -39.87 -1.60
N LYS A 72 68.35 -40.41 -2.83
CA LYS A 72 69.52 -40.27 -3.73
C LYS A 72 69.15 -39.61 -5.06
N GLY A 73 70.11 -38.93 -5.70
CA GLY A 73 69.96 -38.32 -7.03
C GLY A 73 68.89 -37.21 -7.11
N ALA A 74 68.18 -37.09 -8.22
CA ALA A 74 67.18 -36.05 -8.49
C ALA A 74 65.99 -35.99 -7.49
N LYS A 75 65.87 -36.98 -6.59
CA LYS A 75 64.88 -36.99 -5.48
C LYS A 75 65.42 -36.46 -4.14
N LYS A 76 66.65 -35.95 -4.10
CA LYS A 76 67.26 -35.40 -2.86
C LYS A 76 66.54 -34.12 -2.45
N LYS A 77 65.61 -34.21 -1.49
CA LYS A 77 64.96 -33.02 -0.91
C LYS A 77 65.98 -32.21 -0.09
N LYS A 78 65.78 -30.88 -0.09
CA LYS A 78 66.53 -29.94 0.78
C LYS A 78 66.40 -30.38 2.26
N PRO A 79 67.43 -30.12 3.10
CA PRO A 79 67.37 -30.43 4.52
C PRO A 79 66.14 -29.84 5.21
N PHE A 80 65.55 -30.61 6.12
CA PHE A 80 64.44 -30.15 6.96
C PHE A 80 64.99 -29.25 8.06
N LYS A 81 64.70 -27.94 7.96
CA LYS A 81 65.01 -26.97 9.03
C LYS A 81 64.03 -27.17 10.19
N ASN A 82 64.56 -27.24 11.42
CA ASN A 82 63.79 -27.52 12.64
C ASN A 82 62.95 -28.81 12.54
N PRO A 83 63.60 -29.99 12.42
CA PRO A 83 62.93 -31.24 12.12
C PRO A 83 62.03 -31.68 13.29
N GLN A 84 60.79 -32.06 12.96
CA GLN A 84 59.85 -32.70 13.87
C GLN A 84 59.37 -34.02 13.28
N SER A 85 59.07 -35.01 14.14
CA SER A 85 58.64 -36.36 13.73
C SER A 85 57.49 -36.33 12.70
N SER A 86 56.53 -35.41 12.85
CA SER A 86 55.39 -35.23 11.94
C SER A 86 55.79 -34.83 10.52
N ASN A 87 56.74 -33.90 10.38
CA ASN A 87 57.20 -33.39 9.09
C ASN A 87 58.10 -34.40 8.37
N LEU A 88 58.94 -35.12 9.12
CA LEU A 88 59.75 -36.23 8.59
C LEU A 88 58.85 -37.38 8.11
N LYS A 89 57.78 -37.71 8.86
CA LYS A 89 56.83 -38.76 8.47
C LYS A 89 56.07 -38.42 7.17
N LYS A 90 55.67 -37.15 6.97
CA LYS A 90 55.07 -36.67 5.71
C LYS A 90 56.00 -36.88 4.51
N HIS A 91 57.30 -36.66 4.68
CA HIS A 91 58.27 -36.94 3.62
C HIS A 91 58.34 -38.42 3.28
N LEU A 92 58.46 -39.30 4.28
CA LEU A 92 58.48 -40.74 4.03
C LEU A 92 57.19 -41.21 3.36
N LYS A 93 56.02 -40.67 3.73
CA LYS A 93 54.74 -40.99 3.07
C LYS A 93 54.77 -40.72 1.57
N CYS A 94 55.31 -39.57 1.17
CA CYS A 94 55.30 -39.16 -0.23
C CYS A 94 56.44 -39.76 -1.06
N CYS A 95 57.58 -40.07 -0.44
CA CYS A 95 58.81 -40.43 -1.17
C CYS A 95 59.30 -41.87 -0.91
N HIS A 96 58.91 -42.48 0.21
CA HIS A 96 59.42 -43.75 0.73
C HIS A 96 58.30 -44.58 1.38
N SER A 97 57.33 -45.02 0.56
CA SER A 97 56.10 -45.69 1.02
C SER A 97 56.35 -46.94 1.88
N ARG A 98 57.43 -47.69 1.59
CA ARG A 98 57.83 -48.87 2.35
C ARG A 98 58.24 -48.53 3.78
N GLN A 99 59.15 -47.57 3.94
CA GLN A 99 59.62 -47.12 5.26
C GLN A 99 58.52 -46.39 6.04
N TYR A 100 57.61 -45.70 5.35
CA TYR A 100 56.41 -45.14 5.98
C TYR A 100 55.49 -46.23 6.55
N SER A 101 55.32 -47.34 5.83
CA SER A 101 54.51 -48.48 6.28
C SER A 101 55.13 -49.17 7.51
N GLU A 102 56.47 -49.26 7.57
CA GLU A 102 57.20 -49.77 8.74
C GLU A 102 56.97 -48.89 9.98
N ILE A 103 56.97 -47.56 9.81
CA ILE A 103 56.68 -46.61 10.90
C ILE A 103 55.21 -46.71 11.34
N GLU A 104 54.27 -46.87 10.42
CA GLU A 104 52.86 -47.06 10.77
C GLU A 104 52.61 -48.38 11.51
N ALA A 105 53.31 -49.45 11.15
CA ALA A 105 53.25 -50.72 11.87
C ALA A 105 53.87 -50.60 13.28
N TRP A 106 55.02 -49.92 13.40
CA TRP A 106 55.66 -49.67 14.69
C TRP A 106 54.77 -48.82 15.59
N GLU A 107 54.21 -47.70 15.11
CA GLU A 107 53.28 -46.87 15.89
C GLU A 107 52.04 -47.65 16.36
N LYS A 108 51.49 -48.54 15.52
CA LYS A 108 50.38 -49.44 15.92
C LYS A 108 50.79 -50.42 17.02
N SER A 109 52.03 -50.93 16.98
CA SER A 109 52.54 -51.83 18.03
C SER A 109 52.83 -51.12 19.36
N GLN A 110 52.95 -49.78 19.36
CA GLN A 110 53.17 -48.96 20.55
C GLN A 110 51.86 -48.45 21.20
N MET A 111 50.68 -48.74 20.63
CA MET A 111 49.39 -48.34 21.20
C MET A 111 49.00 -49.28 22.34
N THR A 112 48.67 -48.74 23.52
CA THR A 112 48.13 -49.53 24.64
C THR A 112 46.61 -49.65 24.53
N GLY A 113 46.02 -50.66 25.19
CA GLY A 113 44.59 -50.99 25.07
C GLY A 113 43.60 -49.85 25.33
N LYS A 114 44.01 -48.77 26.00
CA LYS A 114 43.20 -47.55 26.20
C LYS A 114 43.08 -46.66 24.93
N ASP A 115 44.04 -46.72 24.01
CA ASP A 115 44.00 -45.91 22.78
C ASP A 115 43.12 -46.54 21.70
N LEU A 116 42.93 -47.87 21.74
CA LEU A 116 42.01 -48.59 20.87
C LEU A 116 40.55 -48.30 21.21
N THR A 117 40.25 -48.13 22.49
CA THR A 117 38.90 -47.78 22.99
C THR A 117 38.53 -46.33 22.64
N ARG A 118 39.49 -45.39 22.68
CA ARG A 118 39.26 -44.00 22.25
C ARG A 118 39.02 -43.85 20.75
N LYS A 119 39.76 -44.57 19.90
CA LYS A 119 39.53 -44.57 18.44
C LYS A 119 38.24 -45.29 18.01
N GLN A 120 37.80 -46.30 18.76
CA GLN A 120 36.49 -46.94 18.52
C GLN A 120 35.33 -46.04 18.97
N ALA A 121 35.48 -45.29 20.06
CA ALA A 121 34.52 -44.27 20.48
C ALA A 121 34.44 -43.08 19.49
N GLU A 122 35.58 -42.62 18.94
CA GLU A 122 35.61 -41.53 17.95
C GLU A 122 35.09 -41.94 16.55
N LYS A 123 35.10 -43.24 16.20
CA LYS A 123 34.44 -43.77 14.99
C LYS A 123 32.97 -44.11 15.18
N GLY A 124 32.51 -44.16 16.43
CA GLY A 124 31.18 -44.57 16.83
C GLY A 124 30.18 -43.43 17.01
N GLN A 125 30.31 -42.29 16.32
CA GLN A 125 29.22 -41.30 16.16
C GLN A 125 29.52 -40.19 15.13
N GLN A 126 30.19 -40.49 14.02
CA GLN A 126 29.97 -39.66 12.82
C GLN A 126 28.83 -40.29 12.04
N LYS A 127 27.63 -39.78 12.27
CA LYS A 127 26.49 -39.97 11.35
C LYS A 127 27.02 -39.49 9.99
N ILE A 128 27.36 -40.41 9.08
CA ILE A 128 27.76 -40.05 7.72
C ILE A 128 26.53 -39.43 7.08
N VAL A 129 26.41 -38.11 7.18
CA VAL A 129 25.35 -37.38 6.51
C VAL A 129 25.79 -37.27 5.06
N PHE A 130 25.21 -38.11 4.20
CA PHE A 130 25.38 -37.97 2.76
C PHE A 130 24.83 -36.61 2.35
N LYS A 131 25.74 -35.72 1.92
CA LYS A 131 25.33 -34.43 1.37
C LYS A 131 24.58 -34.65 0.06
N PHE A 132 23.64 -33.76 -0.24
CA PHE A 132 22.96 -33.75 -1.51
C PHE A 132 23.97 -33.64 -2.65
N ASP A 133 23.71 -34.38 -3.73
CA ASP A 133 24.45 -34.13 -4.96
C ASP A 133 24.19 -32.69 -5.42
N LYS A 134 25.25 -32.05 -5.96
CA LYS A 134 25.23 -30.64 -6.37
C LYS A 134 24.17 -30.35 -7.44
N ASN A 135 23.74 -31.36 -8.18
CA ASN A 135 22.70 -31.27 -9.20
C ASN A 135 21.33 -31.82 -8.77
N SER A 136 21.20 -32.29 -7.54
CA SER A 136 19.94 -32.86 -7.06
C SER A 136 18.84 -31.80 -6.96
N VAL A 137 17.59 -32.24 -7.13
CA VAL A 137 16.39 -31.40 -7.02
C VAL A 137 16.33 -30.71 -5.65
N HIS A 138 16.71 -31.41 -4.59
CA HIS A 138 16.68 -30.90 -3.22
C HIS A 138 17.74 -29.82 -2.96
N GLN A 139 18.95 -29.98 -3.51
CA GLN A 139 19.99 -28.96 -3.45
C GLN A 139 19.54 -27.69 -4.17
N ARG A 140 19.00 -27.83 -5.40
CA ARG A 140 18.50 -26.70 -6.21
C ARG A 140 17.34 -25.98 -5.53
N ALA A 141 16.38 -26.70 -4.99
CA ALA A 141 15.24 -26.08 -4.31
C ALA A 141 15.67 -25.20 -3.11
N ILE A 142 16.70 -25.61 -2.37
CA ILE A 142 17.23 -24.81 -1.26
C ILE A 142 18.09 -23.66 -1.79
N ASP A 143 18.93 -23.89 -2.80
CA ASP A 143 19.72 -22.86 -3.47
C ASP A 143 18.82 -21.72 -4.00
N GLU A 144 17.65 -22.04 -4.56
CA GLU A 144 16.65 -21.07 -5.03
C GLU A 144 16.10 -20.21 -3.88
N LYS A 145 15.78 -20.82 -2.73
CA LYS A 145 15.33 -20.07 -1.54
C LYS A 145 16.45 -19.22 -0.94
N LEU A 146 17.68 -19.72 -0.94
CA LEU A 146 18.85 -18.97 -0.49
C LEU A 146 19.11 -17.74 -1.37
N ALA A 147 18.90 -17.84 -2.69
CA ALA A 147 19.00 -16.70 -3.60
C ALA A 147 17.96 -15.61 -3.31
N LEU A 148 16.72 -16.00 -2.93
CA LEU A 148 15.71 -15.03 -2.50
C LEU A 148 16.10 -14.32 -1.20
N VAL A 149 16.67 -15.05 -0.24
CA VAL A 149 17.21 -14.47 1.01
C VAL A 149 18.34 -13.50 0.70
N ALA A 150 19.24 -13.88 -0.21
CA ALA A 150 20.35 -13.04 -0.66
C ALA A 150 19.90 -11.76 -1.37
N ALA A 151 18.70 -11.76 -1.97
CA ALA A 151 18.10 -10.61 -2.60
C ALA A 151 17.33 -9.68 -1.63
N MET A 152 17.19 -10.05 -0.34
CA MET A 152 16.50 -9.21 0.63
C MET A 152 17.26 -7.91 0.94
N PRO A 153 16.54 -6.80 1.19
CA PRO A 153 17.16 -5.55 1.65
C PRO A 153 18.03 -5.78 2.89
N ASN A 154 19.20 -5.14 2.93
CA ASN A 154 20.17 -5.24 4.02
C ASN A 154 20.78 -6.64 4.24
N CYS A 155 20.56 -7.61 3.36
CA CYS A 155 21.26 -8.88 3.39
C CYS A 155 22.62 -8.76 2.66
N SER A 156 23.72 -8.87 3.40
CA SER A 156 25.06 -8.86 2.79
C SER A 156 25.41 -10.26 2.29
N LEU A 157 25.89 -10.38 1.04
CA LEU A 157 26.46 -11.64 0.55
C LEU A 157 27.62 -12.14 1.42
N ASN A 158 28.34 -11.23 2.11
CA ASN A 158 29.39 -11.63 3.05
C ASN A 158 28.82 -12.25 4.33
N PHE A 159 27.62 -11.87 4.75
CA PHE A 159 26.93 -12.51 5.86
C PHE A 159 26.53 -13.95 5.51
N LEU A 160 26.00 -14.18 4.30
CA LEU A 160 25.66 -15.54 3.84
C LEU A 160 26.89 -16.45 3.65
N LEU A 161 28.06 -15.85 3.45
CA LEU A 161 29.34 -16.56 3.39
C LEU A 161 30.08 -16.58 4.73
N SER A 162 29.49 -16.01 5.79
CA SER A 162 30.09 -16.01 7.12
C SER A 162 30.09 -17.42 7.71
N LYS A 163 31.08 -17.70 8.55
CA LYS A 163 31.17 -18.99 9.25
C LYS A 163 29.92 -19.24 10.11
N GLN A 164 29.45 -18.23 10.82
CA GLN A 164 28.29 -18.32 11.72
C GLN A 164 27.02 -18.71 10.97
N PHE A 165 26.78 -18.13 9.80
CA PHE A 165 25.64 -18.50 8.97
C PHE A 165 25.78 -19.91 8.40
N CYS A 166 27.00 -20.29 7.99
CA CYS A 166 27.26 -21.64 7.49
C CYS A 166 27.04 -22.72 8.57
N ASP A 167 27.52 -22.47 9.80
CA ASP A 167 27.34 -23.36 10.94
C ASP A 167 25.85 -23.51 11.31
N LEU A 168 25.08 -22.41 11.26
CA LEU A 168 23.62 -22.43 11.47
C LEU A 168 22.92 -23.30 10.42
N VAL A 169 23.19 -23.09 9.14
CA VAL A 169 22.55 -23.83 8.06
C VAL A 169 22.97 -25.31 8.07
N GLU A 170 24.22 -25.62 8.38
CA GLU A 170 24.69 -27.01 8.54
C GLU A 170 24.01 -27.70 9.74
N THR A 171 23.70 -26.96 10.81
CA THR A 171 22.94 -27.47 11.96
C THR A 171 21.48 -27.74 11.58
N LEU A 172 20.83 -26.82 10.85
CA LEU A 172 19.44 -26.96 10.42
C LEU A 172 19.28 -28.07 9.37
N ASN A 173 20.21 -28.18 8.43
CA ASN A 173 20.19 -29.21 7.39
C ASN A 173 21.61 -29.67 7.01
N PRO A 174 22.15 -30.69 7.70
CA PRO A 174 23.52 -31.16 7.46
C PRO A 174 23.71 -31.85 6.10
N LYS A 175 22.62 -32.15 5.36
CA LYS A 175 22.69 -32.71 3.99
C LYS A 175 22.90 -31.62 2.94
N TYR A 176 22.58 -30.36 3.22
CA TYR A 176 22.70 -29.29 2.24
C TYR A 176 24.14 -28.79 2.10
N CYS A 177 24.58 -28.57 0.86
CA CYS A 177 25.88 -27.97 0.57
C CYS A 177 25.72 -26.48 0.28
N ILE A 178 26.06 -25.61 1.23
CA ILE A 178 26.00 -24.16 0.98
C ILE A 178 26.96 -23.79 -0.15
N PRO A 179 26.55 -22.97 -1.13
CA PRO A 179 27.44 -22.47 -2.17
C PRO A 179 28.65 -21.74 -1.56
N ALA A 180 29.84 -22.32 -1.72
CA ALA A 180 31.06 -21.84 -1.08
C ALA A 180 31.67 -20.58 -1.71
N SER A 181 31.10 -20.06 -2.81
CA SER A 181 31.66 -18.92 -3.52
C SER A 181 30.63 -17.83 -3.78
N ARG A 182 31.09 -16.59 -3.66
CA ARG A 182 30.33 -15.39 -4.01
C ARG A 182 29.81 -15.47 -5.45
N THR A 183 30.65 -15.91 -6.39
CA THR A 183 30.28 -16.08 -7.80
C THR A 183 29.10 -17.04 -7.99
N LYS A 184 29.06 -18.15 -7.23
CA LYS A 184 27.96 -19.10 -7.34
C LYS A 184 26.66 -18.52 -6.78
N LEU A 185 26.72 -17.82 -5.63
CA LEU A 185 25.57 -17.10 -5.09
C LEU A 185 25.06 -16.02 -6.07
N THR A 186 25.96 -15.24 -6.66
CA THR A 186 25.60 -14.25 -7.69
C THR A 186 24.90 -14.91 -8.87
N SER A 187 25.42 -16.03 -9.40
CA SER A 187 24.77 -16.75 -10.50
C SER A 187 23.38 -17.31 -10.14
N LEU A 188 23.15 -17.68 -8.88
CA LEU A 188 21.84 -18.14 -8.42
C LEU A 188 20.83 -16.99 -8.35
N ILE A 189 21.28 -15.80 -7.91
CA ILE A 189 20.47 -14.58 -7.91
C ILE A 189 20.12 -14.17 -9.34
N GLU A 190 21.10 -14.19 -10.26
CA GLU A 190 20.89 -13.91 -11.69
C GLU A 190 19.88 -14.88 -12.31
N ASN A 191 19.99 -16.19 -12.04
CA ASN A 191 19.02 -17.17 -12.52
C ASN A 191 17.60 -16.94 -11.97
N GLN A 192 17.48 -16.57 -10.69
CA GLN A 192 16.18 -16.22 -10.10
C GLN A 192 15.60 -14.94 -10.70
N LEU A 193 16.44 -13.95 -10.97
CA LEU A 193 16.05 -12.72 -11.65
C LEU A 193 15.53 -13.02 -13.06
N GLU A 194 16.19 -13.90 -13.82
CA GLU A 194 15.74 -14.31 -15.16
C GLU A 194 14.37 -15.02 -15.11
N GLN A 195 14.18 -15.94 -14.15
CA GLN A 195 12.88 -16.59 -13.95
C GLN A 195 11.78 -15.60 -13.55
N LEU A 196 12.10 -14.59 -12.73
CA LEU A 196 11.17 -13.52 -12.40
C LEU A 196 10.87 -12.64 -13.62
N LYS A 197 11.88 -12.32 -14.44
CA LYS A 197 11.73 -11.55 -15.67
C LYS A 197 10.73 -12.20 -16.61
N ILE A 198 10.84 -13.51 -16.85
CA ILE A 198 9.88 -14.29 -17.67
C ILE A 198 8.44 -14.17 -17.12
N LYS A 199 8.27 -14.32 -15.81
CA LYS A 199 6.94 -14.20 -15.17
C LYS A 199 6.36 -12.79 -15.29
N LEU A 200 7.20 -11.76 -15.11
CA LEU A 200 6.79 -10.37 -15.23
C LEU A 200 6.46 -10.00 -16.67
N GLN A 201 7.20 -10.52 -17.66
CA GLN A 201 6.93 -10.30 -19.08
C GLN A 201 5.59 -10.92 -19.51
N ALA A 202 5.25 -12.10 -18.98
CA ALA A 202 3.92 -12.68 -19.15
C ALA A 202 2.81 -11.80 -18.56
N ALA A 203 3.06 -11.15 -17.42
CA ALA A 203 2.10 -10.22 -16.81
C ALA A 203 1.94 -8.92 -17.63
N LEU A 204 3.01 -8.42 -18.26
CA LEU A 204 2.98 -7.25 -19.14
C LEU A 204 2.16 -7.51 -20.41
N THR A 205 2.26 -8.71 -21.00
CA THR A 205 1.58 -9.07 -22.26
C THR A 205 0.05 -8.97 -22.17
N GLY A 206 -0.53 -9.15 -20.98
CA GLY A 206 -1.98 -9.08 -20.76
C GLY A 206 -2.53 -7.67 -20.52
N ALA A 207 -1.69 -6.63 -20.49
CA ALA A 207 -2.09 -5.26 -20.17
C ALA A 207 -2.38 -4.44 -21.44
N VAL A 208 -3.35 -3.52 -21.36
CA VAL A 208 -3.80 -2.71 -22.51
C VAL A 208 -2.99 -1.43 -22.66
N LYS A 209 -2.66 -0.76 -21.56
CA LYS A 209 -1.88 0.49 -21.50
C LYS A 209 -1.04 0.55 -20.24
N PHE A 210 0.05 1.32 -20.31
CA PHE A 210 1.02 1.47 -19.23
C PHE A 210 1.24 2.94 -18.85
N ALA A 211 1.33 3.23 -17.56
CA ALA A 211 1.86 4.49 -17.07
C ALA A 211 3.31 4.29 -16.58
N VAL A 212 4.23 5.13 -17.01
CA VAL A 212 5.66 5.03 -16.69
C VAL A 212 6.04 6.11 -15.69
N GLY A 213 6.61 5.73 -14.55
CA GLY A 213 7.22 6.62 -13.58
C GLY A 213 8.75 6.64 -13.73
N LEU A 214 9.34 7.83 -13.78
CA LEU A 214 10.80 8.00 -13.80
C LEU A 214 11.25 8.78 -12.57
N ASP A 215 12.23 8.23 -11.86
CA ASP A 215 12.84 8.86 -10.69
C ASP A 215 14.35 8.96 -10.86
N VAL A 216 14.91 10.14 -10.60
CA VAL A 216 16.35 10.41 -10.66
C VAL A 216 16.82 10.93 -9.32
N TRP A 217 17.81 10.26 -8.76
CA TRP A 217 18.46 10.73 -7.53
C TRP A 217 19.97 10.55 -7.59
N THR A 218 20.65 11.34 -6.77
CA THR A 218 22.10 11.28 -6.58
C THR A 218 22.42 10.88 -5.14
N THR A 219 23.37 9.99 -4.95
CA THR A 219 23.82 9.53 -3.63
C THR A 219 24.51 10.65 -2.84
N LYS A 220 24.49 10.54 -1.50
CA LYS A 220 25.20 11.48 -0.63
C LYS A 220 26.68 11.57 -1.02
N GLY A 221 27.17 12.79 -1.18
CA GLY A 221 28.53 13.06 -1.66
C GLY A 221 28.67 13.15 -3.20
N MET A 222 27.55 13.14 -3.94
CA MET A 222 27.54 13.22 -5.42
C MET A 222 28.35 12.13 -6.11
N THR A 223 28.50 10.97 -5.45
CA THR A 223 29.37 9.90 -5.92
C THR A 223 28.78 9.12 -7.08
N ASN A 224 27.46 8.91 -7.07
CA ASN A 224 26.73 8.19 -8.12
C ASN A 224 25.32 8.76 -8.28
N SER A 225 24.80 8.72 -9.49
CA SER A 225 23.41 9.06 -9.79
C SER A 225 22.71 7.89 -10.43
N TYR A 226 21.42 7.73 -10.18
CA TYR A 226 20.62 6.63 -10.67
C TYR A 226 19.34 7.13 -11.33
N LEU A 227 18.93 6.44 -12.39
CA LEU A 227 17.62 6.56 -13.02
C LEU A 227 16.85 5.25 -12.77
N ALA A 228 15.69 5.37 -12.15
CA ALA A 228 14.74 4.28 -12.00
C ALA A 228 13.57 4.46 -12.99
N LEU A 229 13.15 3.34 -13.61
CA LEU A 229 11.96 3.26 -14.44
C LEU A 229 10.99 2.27 -13.80
N THR A 230 9.84 2.79 -13.41
CA THR A 230 8.72 2.00 -12.85
C THR A 230 7.56 2.03 -13.82
N VAL A 231 6.88 0.90 -14.00
CA VAL A 231 5.68 0.80 -14.84
C VAL A 231 4.48 0.39 -13.98
N HIS A 232 3.37 1.07 -14.22
CA HIS A 232 2.10 0.90 -13.54
C HIS A 232 1.05 0.48 -14.55
N PHE A 233 0.35 -0.62 -14.29
CA PHE A 233 -0.70 -1.13 -15.16
C PHE A 233 -1.70 -1.99 -14.39
N PHE A 234 -2.93 -2.04 -14.87
CA PHE A 234 -3.90 -3.00 -14.37
C PHE A 234 -3.68 -4.35 -15.05
N SER A 235 -3.46 -5.40 -14.25
CA SER A 235 -3.33 -6.76 -14.77
C SER A 235 -4.70 -7.45 -14.75
N PRO A 236 -5.28 -7.80 -15.92
CA PRO A 236 -6.58 -8.49 -15.95
C PRO A 236 -6.51 -9.89 -15.31
N SER A 237 -5.39 -10.60 -15.50
CA SER A 237 -5.18 -11.93 -14.91
C SER A 237 -5.07 -11.90 -13.39
N ALA A 238 -4.42 -10.88 -12.83
CA ALA A 238 -4.29 -10.70 -11.38
C ALA A 238 -5.43 -9.88 -10.74
N LYS A 239 -6.32 -9.30 -11.56
CA LYS A 239 -7.43 -8.40 -11.16
C LYS A 239 -7.00 -7.28 -10.20
N ARG A 240 -5.79 -6.74 -10.37
CA ARG A 240 -5.24 -5.69 -9.50
C ARG A 240 -4.27 -4.77 -10.25
N LEU A 241 -4.06 -3.58 -9.71
CA LEU A 241 -2.97 -2.70 -10.12
C LEU A 241 -1.63 -3.35 -9.78
N MET A 242 -0.73 -3.38 -10.75
CA MET A 242 0.64 -3.84 -10.62
C MET A 242 1.60 -2.67 -10.80
N ASN A 243 2.59 -2.60 -9.92
CA ASN A 243 3.66 -1.61 -9.94
C ASN A 243 4.99 -2.37 -10.04
N LEU A 244 5.70 -2.24 -11.16
CA LEU A 244 6.93 -2.98 -11.43
C LEU A 244 8.09 -2.02 -11.68
N LEU A 245 9.17 -2.17 -10.92
CA LEU A 245 10.45 -1.53 -11.24
C LEU A 245 11.11 -2.32 -12.38
N LEU A 246 11.08 -1.77 -13.59
CA LEU A 246 11.63 -2.43 -14.78
C LEU A 246 13.13 -2.17 -14.96
N GLY A 247 13.63 -1.06 -14.43
CA GLY A 247 15.04 -0.72 -14.55
C GLY A 247 15.53 0.21 -13.46
N LEU A 248 16.75 -0.04 -13.00
CA LEU A 248 17.53 0.86 -12.14
C LEU A 248 18.94 0.93 -12.72
N ARG A 249 19.30 2.06 -13.31
CA ARG A 249 20.58 2.22 -14.04
C ARG A 249 21.37 3.41 -13.49
N PRO A 250 22.69 3.26 -13.27
CA PRO A 250 23.53 4.41 -12.94
C PRO A 250 23.62 5.35 -14.14
N ILE A 251 23.52 6.66 -13.90
CA ILE A 251 23.74 7.70 -14.91
C ILE A 251 25.22 8.08 -14.87
N VAL A 252 25.93 7.83 -15.96
CA VAL A 252 27.35 8.17 -16.10
C VAL A 252 27.49 9.51 -16.82
N GLY A 253 28.16 10.48 -16.19
CA GLY A 253 28.41 11.80 -16.78
C GLY A 253 27.27 12.81 -16.54
N ARG A 254 27.06 13.73 -17.49
CA ARG A 254 26.05 14.81 -17.34
C ARG A 254 24.64 14.24 -17.44
N HIS A 255 23.76 14.68 -16.54
CA HIS A 255 22.32 14.36 -16.57
C HIS A 255 21.58 15.16 -17.64
N SER A 256 22.02 15.09 -18.89
CA SER A 256 21.38 15.82 -19.98
C SER A 256 20.02 15.19 -20.32
N ALA A 257 19.12 16.01 -20.87
CA ALA A 257 17.81 15.57 -21.35
C ALA A 257 17.92 14.37 -22.33
N ALA A 258 18.87 14.45 -23.27
CA ALA A 258 19.13 13.39 -24.25
C ALA A 258 19.59 12.09 -23.58
N THR A 259 20.47 12.19 -22.57
CA THR A 259 20.95 11.03 -21.80
C THR A 259 19.79 10.32 -21.11
N ILE A 260 18.92 11.10 -20.44
CA ILE A 260 17.77 10.57 -19.71
C ILE A 260 16.78 9.88 -20.66
N LYS A 261 16.42 10.52 -21.77
CA LYS A 261 15.49 9.95 -22.76
C LYS A 261 16.05 8.67 -23.37
N THR A 262 17.31 8.68 -23.80
CA THR A 262 17.98 7.48 -24.35
C THR A 262 17.99 6.31 -23.37
N MET A 263 18.29 6.58 -22.09
CA MET A 263 18.27 5.54 -21.06
C MET A 263 16.85 5.01 -20.81
N CYS A 264 15.84 5.88 -20.80
CA CYS A 264 14.43 5.49 -20.69
C CYS A 264 14.02 4.56 -21.83
N ASP A 265 14.29 4.96 -23.07
CA ASP A 265 13.91 4.22 -24.27
C ASP A 265 14.63 2.87 -24.35
N ALA A 266 15.90 2.82 -23.98
CA ALA A 266 16.65 1.58 -23.88
C ALA A 266 16.05 0.61 -22.84
N MET A 267 15.63 1.13 -21.69
CA MET A 267 14.95 0.31 -20.66
C MET A 267 13.58 -0.17 -21.12
N LEU A 268 12.78 0.65 -21.81
CA LEU A 268 11.48 0.21 -22.35
C LEU A 268 11.65 -0.85 -23.45
N ALA A 269 12.63 -0.67 -24.33
CA ALA A 269 12.95 -1.62 -25.39
C ALA A 269 13.40 -2.99 -24.85
N GLU A 270 14.12 -3.02 -23.71
CA GLU A 270 14.52 -4.28 -23.03
C GLU A 270 13.31 -5.13 -22.60
N TRP A 271 12.16 -4.49 -22.39
CA TRP A 271 10.91 -5.13 -21.98
C TRP A 271 9.87 -5.20 -23.10
N GLU A 272 10.28 -4.95 -24.35
CA GLU A 272 9.41 -4.98 -25.54
C GLU A 272 8.22 -4.00 -25.48
N LEU A 273 8.31 -2.96 -24.66
CA LEU A 273 7.27 -1.94 -24.52
C LEU A 273 7.46 -0.84 -25.55
N LYS A 274 6.44 -0.60 -26.38
CA LYS A 274 6.46 0.48 -27.37
C LYS A 274 5.89 1.75 -26.78
N GLU A 275 6.32 2.89 -27.30
CA GLU A 275 5.78 4.20 -26.90
C GLU A 275 4.27 4.35 -27.20
N SER A 276 3.73 3.58 -28.14
CA SER A 276 2.28 3.47 -28.39
C SER A 276 1.51 2.85 -27.24
N ASP A 277 2.17 2.00 -26.45
CA ASP A 277 1.56 1.24 -25.36
C ASP A 277 1.56 2.08 -24.06
N ILE A 278 2.39 3.13 -24.02
CA ILE A 278 2.49 4.06 -22.91
C ILE A 278 1.39 5.13 -23.01
N SER A 279 0.53 5.18 -22.00
CA SER A 279 -0.49 6.23 -21.87
C SER A 279 0.10 7.53 -21.31
N ARG A 280 0.98 7.44 -20.30
CA ARG A 280 1.55 8.60 -19.59
C ARG A 280 2.97 8.35 -19.07
N TYR A 281 3.78 9.41 -19.03
CA TYR A 281 5.07 9.48 -18.34
C TYR A 281 4.97 10.43 -17.15
N VAL A 282 5.20 9.95 -15.93
CA VAL A 282 5.24 10.74 -14.70
C VAL A 282 6.70 11.01 -14.33
N THR A 283 7.11 12.28 -14.33
CA THR A 283 8.48 12.67 -14.00
C THR A 283 8.51 13.82 -12.99
N ASP A 284 9.64 14.03 -12.32
CA ASP A 284 9.86 15.28 -11.59
C ASP A 284 9.88 16.51 -12.53
N ASN A 285 9.85 17.71 -11.93
CA ASN A 285 9.90 18.99 -12.66
C ASN A 285 11.32 19.56 -12.74
N GLY A 286 12.35 18.73 -12.59
CA GLY A 286 13.72 19.10 -12.90
C GLY A 286 13.83 19.52 -14.37
N SER A 287 14.61 20.57 -14.63
CA SER A 287 14.77 21.14 -15.98
C SER A 287 15.22 20.10 -17.01
N ASN A 288 16.09 19.17 -16.62
CA ASN A 288 16.56 18.09 -17.47
C ASN A 288 15.46 17.06 -17.78
N MET A 289 14.58 16.74 -16.82
CA MET A 289 13.44 15.85 -17.02
C MET A 289 12.38 16.48 -17.92
N ILE A 290 12.06 17.76 -17.68
CA ILE A 290 11.13 18.51 -18.54
C ILE A 290 11.64 18.55 -19.98
N ALA A 291 12.93 18.86 -20.18
CA ALA A 291 13.53 18.91 -21.50
C ALA A 291 13.59 17.54 -22.19
N ALA A 292 13.77 16.43 -21.44
CA ALA A 292 13.83 15.07 -21.99
C ALA A 292 12.51 14.59 -22.61
N PHE A 293 11.39 15.14 -22.13
CA PHE A 293 10.03 14.74 -22.53
C PHE A 293 9.23 15.92 -23.08
N ARG A 294 9.93 16.95 -23.59
CA ARG A 294 9.31 18.16 -24.12
C ARG A 294 8.44 17.86 -25.34
N ASP A 295 8.89 16.99 -26.24
CA ASP A 295 8.17 16.61 -27.46
C ASP A 295 6.88 15.83 -27.18
N LEU A 296 6.75 15.32 -25.94
CA LEU A 296 5.55 14.66 -25.43
C LEU A 296 4.58 15.63 -24.73
N THR A 297 4.93 16.91 -24.70
CA THR A 297 4.12 18.00 -24.14
C THR A 297 3.54 18.81 -25.31
N ILE A 298 2.22 18.89 -25.39
CA ILE A 298 1.56 19.73 -26.40
C ILE A 298 1.93 21.19 -26.12
N SER A 299 2.61 21.82 -27.07
CA SER A 299 2.93 23.23 -27.06
C SER A 299 1.87 23.96 -27.86
N ILE A 300 0.82 24.49 -27.21
CA ILE A 300 -0.08 25.44 -27.89
C ILE A 300 0.71 26.74 -28.05
N SER A 301 1.28 26.94 -29.24
CA SER A 301 2.02 28.14 -29.62
C SER A 301 1.31 28.77 -30.82
N ARG A 302 0.55 29.84 -30.55
CA ARG A 302 0.12 30.95 -31.42
C ARG A 302 0.14 30.74 -32.95
N GLU A 303 -1.05 30.74 -33.54
CA GLU A 303 -1.38 31.56 -34.72
C GLU A 303 -2.75 32.21 -34.43
N ILE A 304 -2.74 33.38 -33.78
CA ILE A 304 -3.82 34.35 -33.93
C ILE A 304 -3.27 35.31 -34.98
N ASP A 305 -3.85 35.31 -36.16
CA ASP A 305 -3.60 36.33 -37.17
C ASP A 305 -3.94 37.70 -36.58
N GLU A 306 -2.91 38.50 -36.30
CA GLU A 306 -3.01 39.84 -35.72
C GLU A 306 -3.52 40.91 -36.71
N ASP A 307 -3.97 40.55 -37.91
CA ASP A 307 -4.26 41.50 -38.99
C ASP A 307 -5.75 41.73 -39.31
N SER A 308 -6.70 41.41 -38.41
CA SER A 308 -8.13 41.72 -38.70
C SER A 308 -9.04 42.20 -37.57
N ILE A 309 -8.51 42.62 -36.42
CA ILE A 309 -9.36 43.24 -35.38
C ILE A 309 -9.17 44.76 -35.41
N THR A 310 -10.13 45.45 -36.03
CA THR A 310 -10.22 46.91 -35.97
C THR A 310 -10.64 47.38 -34.58
N ALA A 311 -10.18 48.57 -34.18
CA ALA A 311 -10.36 49.16 -32.84
C ALA A 311 -11.82 49.40 -32.39
N ASP A 312 -12.82 49.02 -33.18
CA ASP A 312 -14.23 49.04 -32.78
C ASP A 312 -14.69 47.77 -32.04
N ASP A 313 -13.96 46.65 -32.13
CA ASP A 313 -14.34 45.41 -31.43
C ASP A 313 -13.91 45.36 -29.94
N LEU A 314 -13.07 46.30 -29.51
CA LEU A 314 -12.61 46.43 -28.11
C LEU A 314 -13.53 47.28 -27.21
N LYS A 315 -14.70 47.70 -27.71
CA LYS A 315 -15.71 48.42 -26.91
C LYS A 315 -16.85 47.57 -26.38
N SER A 316 -16.98 46.30 -26.78
CA SER A 316 -18.12 45.45 -26.38
C SER A 316 -17.85 44.46 -25.22
N SER A 317 -16.74 44.59 -24.49
CA SER A 317 -16.44 43.72 -23.34
C SER A 317 -16.12 44.51 -22.08
N SER A 318 -16.95 45.51 -21.79
CA SER A 318 -17.03 46.09 -20.45
C SER A 318 -18.50 46.17 -20.04
N ILE A 319 -18.73 45.87 -18.74
CA ILE A 319 -19.97 46.05 -17.97
C ILE A 319 -20.88 44.79 -18.06
N PHE A 320 -21.18 44.06 -16.98
CA PHE A 320 -21.73 44.55 -15.70
C PHE A 320 -21.12 43.93 -14.42
N LEU A 321 -20.56 44.81 -13.60
CA LEU A 321 -20.84 44.85 -12.16
C LEU A 321 -22.33 45.20 -12.01
N ALA A 322 -23.04 44.49 -11.14
CA ALA A 322 -24.46 44.70 -10.89
C ALA A 322 -24.77 46.11 -10.34
N ASP A 323 -25.69 46.82 -10.99
CA ASP A 323 -26.47 47.92 -10.42
C ASP A 323 -27.81 47.34 -9.90
N PRO A 324 -28.19 47.53 -8.63
CA PRO A 324 -29.33 46.81 -8.03
C PRO A 324 -30.72 47.40 -8.31
N ASN A 325 -30.94 48.19 -9.37
CA ASN A 325 -32.27 48.75 -9.67
C ASN A 325 -32.64 48.71 -11.16
N ILE A 326 -32.87 47.52 -11.72
CA ILE A 326 -33.57 47.37 -13.01
C ILE A 326 -34.46 46.11 -12.96
N GLU A 327 -35.78 46.31 -12.99
CA GLU A 327 -36.77 45.28 -13.34
C GLU A 327 -36.80 45.15 -14.88
N VAL A 328 -36.49 43.98 -15.44
CA VAL A 328 -36.82 43.64 -16.84
C VAL A 328 -37.28 42.17 -16.93
N GLU A 329 -38.31 42.00 -17.73
CA GLU A 329 -39.16 40.82 -17.95
C GLU A 329 -38.46 39.64 -18.65
N SER A 330 -39.16 38.51 -18.57
CA SER A 330 -38.87 37.20 -19.13
C SER A 330 -38.94 37.13 -20.65
N ASP A 331 -38.18 36.15 -21.17
CA ASP A 331 -38.14 35.60 -22.54
C ASP A 331 -36.92 36.08 -23.35
N ASP A 332 -36.22 35.13 -24.00
CA ASP A 332 -35.06 35.28 -24.91
C ASP A 332 -33.65 34.77 -24.45
N VAL A 333 -33.55 33.76 -23.57
CA VAL A 333 -32.23 33.14 -23.22
C VAL A 333 -32.05 31.70 -23.75
N GLU A 334 -33.01 31.14 -24.49
CA GLU A 334 -32.93 29.74 -24.96
C GLU A 334 -32.27 29.53 -26.33
N GLU A 335 -31.99 30.57 -27.14
CA GLU A 335 -31.53 30.36 -28.52
C GLU A 335 -30.01 30.45 -28.76
N GLU A 336 -29.19 30.80 -27.76
CA GLU A 336 -27.74 30.99 -27.96
C GLU A 336 -26.88 29.75 -27.64
N ILE A 337 -27.45 28.73 -26.98
CA ILE A 337 -26.74 27.49 -26.59
C ILE A 337 -26.71 26.45 -27.73
N ASP A 338 -27.62 26.54 -28.71
CA ASP A 338 -27.74 25.54 -29.77
C ASP A 338 -26.76 25.71 -30.95
N ARG A 339 -26.08 26.86 -31.07
CA ARG A 339 -25.04 27.05 -32.11
C ARG A 339 -23.73 26.33 -31.79
N ASP A 340 -23.34 26.29 -30.51
CA ASP A 340 -22.11 25.60 -30.08
C ASP A 340 -22.25 24.06 -30.13
N ILE A 341 -23.48 23.54 -30.23
CA ILE A 341 -23.76 22.10 -30.36
C ILE A 341 -23.61 21.62 -31.83
N LEU A 342 -23.70 22.52 -32.81
CA LEU A 342 -23.60 22.14 -34.23
C LEU A 342 -22.17 22.08 -34.78
N GLU A 343 -21.18 22.68 -34.11
CA GLU A 343 -19.79 22.74 -34.59
C GLU A 343 -18.89 21.60 -34.07
N TYR A 344 -19.43 20.57 -33.41
CA TYR A 344 -18.63 19.43 -32.92
C TYR A 344 -18.97 18.08 -33.59
N LYS A 345 -19.50 18.11 -34.82
CA LYS A 345 -19.59 16.91 -35.68
C LYS A 345 -18.32 16.62 -36.49
N SER A 346 -17.23 17.39 -36.33
CA SER A 346 -16.03 17.22 -37.19
C SER A 346 -14.71 16.79 -36.53
N CYS A 347 -14.56 16.79 -35.19
CA CYS A 347 -13.28 16.39 -34.59
C CYS A 347 -13.28 14.93 -34.10
N LYS A 348 -13.05 14.01 -35.04
CA LYS A 348 -12.52 12.65 -34.77
C LYS A 348 -11.04 12.74 -34.37
N GLU A 349 -10.74 13.29 -33.20
CA GLU A 349 -9.35 13.35 -32.73
C GLU A 349 -9.08 12.31 -31.62
N ASP A 350 -8.00 11.57 -31.82
CA ASP A 350 -7.51 10.50 -30.95
C ASP A 350 -7.15 11.09 -29.57
N TYR A 351 -7.53 10.45 -28.46
CA TYR A 351 -7.26 10.99 -27.11
C TYR A 351 -5.76 11.28 -26.87
N ASN A 352 -4.88 10.62 -27.62
CA ASN A 352 -3.43 10.83 -27.61
C ASN A 352 -2.95 12.06 -28.43
N SER A 353 -3.79 12.63 -29.30
CA SER A 353 -3.47 13.86 -30.04
C SER A 353 -3.89 15.13 -29.29
N VAL A 354 -4.72 15.01 -28.25
CA VAL A 354 -5.33 16.15 -27.54
C VAL A 354 -4.64 16.48 -26.21
N PHE A 355 -3.92 15.54 -25.56
CA PHE A 355 -3.29 15.77 -24.25
C PHE A 355 -1.81 15.40 -24.17
N SER A 356 -1.07 16.14 -23.33
CA SER A 356 0.34 15.88 -23.01
C SER A 356 0.53 14.46 -22.48
N LYS A 357 1.43 13.68 -23.10
CA LYS A 357 1.82 12.36 -22.58
C LYS A 357 2.65 12.48 -21.29
N ARG A 358 3.28 13.62 -21.01
CA ARG A 358 4.02 13.86 -19.76
C ARG A 358 3.11 14.48 -18.68
N LEU A 359 3.12 13.89 -17.49
CA LEU A 359 2.55 14.42 -16.26
C LEU A 359 3.63 14.81 -15.25
N PRO A 360 3.51 15.96 -14.56
CA PRO A 360 4.41 16.34 -13.49
C PRO A 360 4.13 15.51 -12.23
N CYS A 361 5.18 15.10 -11.52
CA CYS A 361 5.06 14.47 -10.22
C CYS A 361 4.42 15.45 -9.21
N ILE A 362 3.27 15.07 -8.65
CA ILE A 362 2.54 15.89 -7.67
C ILE A 362 3.38 16.12 -6.42
N ALA A 363 4.03 15.07 -5.90
CA ALA A 363 4.86 15.18 -4.69
C ALA A 363 6.02 16.19 -4.88
N HIS A 364 6.66 16.17 -6.04
CA HIS A 364 7.69 17.17 -6.38
C HIS A 364 7.10 18.56 -6.66
N THR A 365 5.87 18.65 -7.17
CA THR A 365 5.18 19.94 -7.34
C THR A 365 4.86 20.59 -6.00
N ILE A 366 4.39 19.81 -5.02
CA ILE A 366 4.19 20.24 -3.62
C ILE A 366 5.53 20.67 -2.99
N GLN A 367 6.61 19.92 -3.23
CA GLN A 367 7.97 20.29 -2.80
C GLN A 367 8.35 21.70 -3.30
N LEU A 368 8.08 21.99 -4.58
CA LEU A 368 8.41 23.29 -5.18
C LEU A 368 7.55 24.43 -4.62
N VAL A 369 6.26 24.19 -4.33
CA VAL A 369 5.40 25.16 -3.62
C VAL A 369 6.09 25.58 -2.34
N LEU A 370 6.42 24.61 -1.47
CA LEU A 370 6.99 24.85 -0.15
C LEU A 370 8.33 25.58 -0.22
N HIS A 371 9.25 25.18 -1.10
CA HIS A 371 10.52 25.90 -1.26
C HIS A 371 10.30 27.33 -1.75
N SER A 372 9.41 27.54 -2.71
CA SER A 372 9.21 28.87 -3.28
C SER A 372 8.55 29.86 -2.31
N THR A 373 7.83 29.38 -1.30
CA THR A 373 7.13 30.22 -0.32
C THR A 373 7.90 30.32 1.01
N VAL A 374 8.31 29.20 1.60
CA VAL A 374 8.97 29.16 2.91
C VAL A 374 10.38 29.78 2.84
N ASP A 375 11.14 29.52 1.78
CA ASP A 375 12.49 30.08 1.65
C ASP A 375 12.47 31.61 1.41
N ARG A 376 11.33 32.17 0.97
CA ARG A 376 11.17 33.61 0.72
C ARG A 376 10.57 34.38 1.89
N ASP A 377 9.89 33.69 2.81
CA ASP A 377 9.30 34.32 4.00
C ASP A 377 10.36 34.48 5.09
N ILE A 378 10.81 35.73 5.30
CA ILE A 378 11.84 36.06 6.28
C ILE A 378 11.43 35.65 7.71
N THR A 379 10.12 35.67 8.00
CA THR A 379 9.54 35.32 9.30
C THR A 379 9.86 33.88 9.69
N PHE A 380 9.92 32.96 8.71
CA PHE A 380 10.16 31.53 8.94
C PHE A 380 11.58 31.11 8.51
N ASN A 381 12.13 31.68 7.44
CA ASN A 381 13.48 31.33 6.98
C ASN A 381 14.55 31.66 8.02
N ARG A 382 14.44 32.80 8.72
CA ARG A 382 15.42 33.17 9.77
C ARG A 382 15.43 32.17 10.95
N PRO A 383 14.28 31.80 11.55
CA PRO A 383 14.17 30.67 12.47
C PRO A 383 14.78 29.36 11.96
N ILE A 384 14.49 28.98 10.70
CA ILE A 384 15.01 27.75 10.09
C ILE A 384 16.53 27.80 10.00
N GLN A 385 17.14 28.88 9.49
CA GLN A 385 18.59 28.98 9.38
C GLN A 385 19.26 28.92 10.75
N HIS A 386 18.73 29.63 11.74
CA HIS A 386 19.28 29.61 13.10
C HIS A 386 19.21 28.20 13.73
N MET A 387 18.08 27.49 13.56
CA MET A 387 17.97 26.09 13.95
C MET A 387 19.03 25.21 13.26
N LEU A 388 19.19 25.35 11.93
CA LEU A 388 20.16 24.56 11.17
C LEU A 388 21.60 24.84 11.58
N GLU A 389 21.94 26.08 11.89
CA GLU A 389 23.26 26.46 12.42
C GLU A 389 23.55 25.76 13.73
N ILE A 390 22.59 25.72 14.65
CA ILE A 390 22.70 25.00 15.92
C ILE A 390 22.91 23.49 15.66
N LEU A 391 22.03 22.85 14.88
CA LEU A 391 22.14 21.41 14.57
C LEU A 391 23.45 21.05 13.87
N GLN A 392 24.00 21.94 13.04
CA GLN A 392 25.32 21.77 12.44
C GLN A 392 26.47 21.88 13.45
N LYS A 393 26.36 22.78 14.45
CA LYS A 393 27.33 22.88 15.54
C LYS A 393 27.36 21.61 16.39
N PHE A 394 26.19 21.03 16.71
CA PHE A 394 26.11 19.73 17.38
C PHE A 394 26.88 18.66 16.63
N LYS A 395 26.65 18.51 15.32
CA LYS A 395 27.32 17.48 14.50
C LYS A 395 28.85 17.64 14.41
N LYS A 396 29.37 18.85 14.63
CA LYS A 396 30.81 19.17 14.58
C LYS A 396 31.49 19.06 15.95
N SER A 397 30.74 19.09 17.06
CA SER A 397 31.28 19.07 18.42
C SER A 397 31.08 17.68 19.04
N VAL A 398 32.19 16.99 19.29
CA VAL A 398 32.20 15.68 19.96
C VAL A 398 31.66 15.81 21.38
N LEU A 399 32.12 16.83 22.13
CA LEU A 399 31.67 17.13 23.49
C LEU A 399 30.17 17.43 23.57
N ALA A 400 29.64 18.18 22.60
CA ALA A 400 28.20 18.46 22.56
C ALA A 400 27.39 17.23 22.18
N THR A 401 27.93 16.35 21.33
CA THR A 401 27.27 15.09 20.93
C THR A 401 27.26 14.07 22.07
N GLU A 402 28.31 13.99 22.88
CA GLU A 402 28.40 13.12 24.06
C GLU A 402 27.49 13.60 25.21
N SER A 403 27.58 14.89 25.60
CA SER A 403 26.67 15.48 26.62
C SER A 403 25.20 15.30 26.23
N TRP A 404 24.91 15.41 24.94
CA TRP A 404 23.61 15.21 24.34
C TRP A 404 23.10 13.77 24.38
N LEU A 405 23.91 12.80 23.94
CA LEU A 405 23.53 11.39 23.89
C LEU A 405 23.21 10.88 25.30
N ASN A 406 23.95 11.34 26.31
CA ASN A 406 23.72 11.00 27.71
C ASN A 406 22.38 11.56 28.24
N LYS A 407 21.90 12.69 27.72
CA LYS A 407 20.65 13.33 28.19
C LYS A 407 19.38 12.78 27.54
N CYS A 408 19.42 12.34 26.29
CA CYS A 408 18.19 11.99 25.55
C CYS A 408 18.25 10.72 24.68
N GLY A 409 19.42 10.10 24.49
CA GLY A 409 19.58 8.87 23.70
C GLY A 409 19.19 8.94 22.20
N LYS A 410 18.74 10.10 21.70
CA LYS A 410 18.25 10.29 20.32
C LYS A 410 19.28 11.06 19.49
N THR A 411 19.55 10.67 18.25
CA THR A 411 20.51 11.40 17.39
C THR A 411 19.90 12.65 16.73
N VAL A 412 20.73 13.68 16.50
CA VAL A 412 20.36 14.88 15.74
C VAL A 412 20.19 14.56 14.24
N LEU A 413 19.09 15.02 13.66
CA LEU A 413 18.82 14.93 12.23
C LEU A 413 19.12 16.28 11.55
N LEU A 414 19.70 16.23 10.35
CA LEU A 414 19.81 17.39 9.47
C LEU A 414 18.87 17.17 8.27
N PRO A 415 18.11 18.19 7.84
CA PRO A 415 17.19 18.02 6.75
C PRO A 415 17.96 17.81 5.44
N ALA A 416 17.43 16.92 4.61
CA ALA A 416 17.84 16.82 3.23
C ALA A 416 17.23 17.99 2.46
N ARG A 417 18.05 18.94 2.00
CA ARG A 417 17.58 20.12 1.26
C ARG A 417 16.68 19.82 0.06
N THR A 418 16.79 18.63 -0.52
CA THR A 418 16.00 18.18 -1.68
C THR A 418 14.67 17.53 -1.31
N ARG A 419 14.35 17.35 -0.03
CA ARG A 419 13.13 16.67 0.46
C ARG A 419 12.51 17.44 1.62
N TRP A 420 11.35 18.03 1.39
CA TRP A 420 10.72 18.96 2.30
C TRP A 420 10.22 18.24 3.56
N ASN A 421 9.77 16.99 3.43
CA ASN A 421 9.35 16.15 4.56
C ASN A 421 10.47 15.95 5.60
N SER A 422 11.73 16.05 5.18
CA SER A 422 12.86 15.99 6.10
C SER A 422 12.92 17.20 7.04
N LEU A 423 12.43 18.38 6.62
CA LEU A 423 12.30 19.54 7.50
C LEU A 423 11.20 19.30 8.54
N CYS A 424 10.06 18.73 8.14
CA CYS A 424 8.99 18.36 9.07
C CYS A 424 9.47 17.34 10.11
N ILE A 425 10.18 16.28 9.68
CA ILE A 425 10.75 15.25 10.58
C ILE A 425 11.81 15.86 11.51
N VAL A 426 12.63 16.79 11.01
CA VAL A 426 13.62 17.48 11.83
C VAL A 426 12.94 18.38 12.86
N LEU A 427 11.89 19.11 12.50
CA LEU A 427 11.13 19.95 13.42
C LEU A 427 10.45 19.09 14.51
N GLU A 428 9.78 18.01 14.12
CA GLU A 428 9.22 17.03 15.06
C GLU A 428 10.30 16.51 16.02
N ARG A 429 11.46 16.12 15.47
CA ARG A 429 12.59 15.68 16.28
C ARG A 429 13.11 16.77 17.21
N VAL A 430 13.16 18.04 16.77
CA VAL A 430 13.63 19.19 17.56
C VAL A 430 12.67 19.51 18.70
N PHE A 431 11.35 19.42 18.50
CA PHE A 431 10.37 19.60 19.57
C PHE A 431 10.41 18.47 20.60
N ASP A 432 10.57 17.23 20.14
CA ASP A 432 10.76 16.04 21.00
C ASP A 432 11.92 16.16 22.00
N ILE A 433 12.90 17.02 21.69
CA ILE A 433 14.19 17.09 22.38
C ILE A 433 14.58 18.53 22.77
N GLN A 434 13.62 19.45 22.71
CA GLN A 434 13.83 20.89 22.86
C GLN A 434 14.54 21.26 24.17
N GLU A 435 14.13 20.63 25.28
CA GLU A 435 14.71 20.88 26.60
C GLU A 435 16.20 20.52 26.64
N ALA A 436 16.57 19.37 26.06
CA ALA A 436 17.95 18.94 25.96
C ALA A 436 18.77 19.86 25.05
N ILE A 437 18.20 20.36 23.94
CA ILE A 437 18.87 21.32 23.05
C ILE A 437 19.18 22.61 23.82
N SER A 438 18.22 23.13 24.57
CA SER A 438 18.37 24.35 25.35
C SER A 438 19.43 24.22 26.45
N GLN A 439 19.48 23.09 27.15
CA GLN A 439 20.50 22.83 28.17
C GLN A 439 21.91 22.74 27.58
N VAL A 440 22.11 21.99 26.48
CA VAL A 440 23.44 21.87 25.87
C VAL A 440 23.86 23.19 25.22
N CYS A 441 22.93 23.96 24.64
CA CYS A 441 23.24 25.30 24.16
C CYS A 441 23.68 26.23 25.30
N PHE A 442 23.09 26.11 26.50
CA PHE A 442 23.51 26.85 27.68
C PHE A 442 24.92 26.44 28.13
N GLU A 443 25.20 25.13 28.26
CA GLU A 443 26.52 24.59 28.62
C GLU A 443 27.62 25.05 27.64
N MET A 444 27.30 25.06 26.35
CA MET A 444 28.23 25.41 25.26
C MET A 444 28.29 26.92 24.94
N LYS A 445 27.52 27.76 25.65
CA LYS A 445 27.37 29.21 25.40
C LYS A 445 26.95 29.53 23.96
N TRP A 446 26.05 28.73 23.40
CA TRP A 446 25.44 28.97 22.08
C TRP A 446 24.16 29.78 22.19
N SER A 447 23.74 30.37 21.08
CA SER A 447 22.46 31.08 20.98
C SER A 447 21.29 30.11 21.17
N SER A 448 20.26 30.55 21.90
CA SER A 448 19.08 29.74 22.22
C SER A 448 18.09 29.71 21.06
N LEU A 449 17.37 28.58 20.92
CA LEU A 449 16.27 28.44 19.97
C LEU A 449 14.95 29.03 20.49
N ASN A 450 14.88 29.39 21.78
CA ASN A 450 13.62 29.75 22.46
C ASN A 450 12.86 30.91 21.80
N GLU A 451 13.57 31.92 21.29
CA GLU A 451 12.97 33.08 20.61
C GLU A 451 12.26 32.70 19.30
N HIS A 452 12.62 31.57 18.70
CA HIS A 452 12.12 31.12 17.40
C HIS A 452 11.11 29.98 17.49
N LEU A 453 10.87 29.42 18.69
CA LEU A 453 9.97 28.28 18.86
C LEU A 453 8.55 28.54 18.36
N PRO A 454 7.88 29.69 18.63
CA PRO A 454 6.52 29.93 18.14
C PRO A 454 6.42 29.89 16.61
N ALA A 455 7.38 30.52 15.93
CA ALA A 455 7.44 30.52 14.47
C ALA A 455 7.73 29.11 13.90
N LEU A 456 8.58 28.32 14.57
CA LEU A 456 8.86 26.93 14.18
C LEU A 456 7.66 26.00 14.44
N GLU A 457 6.91 26.22 15.51
CA GLU A 457 5.69 25.46 15.85
C GLU A 457 4.59 25.74 14.83
N ALA A 458 4.37 27.01 14.48
CA ALA A 458 3.43 27.40 13.43
C ALA A 458 3.83 26.78 12.07
N LEU A 459 5.13 26.83 11.72
CA LEU A 459 5.66 26.19 10.52
C LEU A 459 5.45 24.67 10.55
N TYR A 460 5.72 24.02 11.69
CA TYR A 460 5.51 22.59 11.85
C TYR A 460 4.04 22.21 11.71
N GLY A 461 3.10 22.97 12.28
CA GLY A 461 1.67 22.77 12.08
C GLY A 461 1.27 22.80 10.60
N MET A 462 1.79 23.78 9.84
CA MET A 462 1.56 23.88 8.40
C MET A 462 2.21 22.74 7.62
N LEU A 463 3.49 22.44 7.86
CA LEU A 463 4.23 21.37 7.19
C LEU A 463 3.67 19.99 7.52
N LYS A 464 3.15 19.80 8.74
CA LYS A 464 2.49 18.57 9.15
C LYS A 464 1.29 18.31 8.26
N LEU A 465 0.44 19.29 7.94
CA LEU A 465 -0.68 19.12 6.99
C LEU A 465 -0.22 18.70 5.58
N PHE A 466 0.89 19.25 5.09
CA PHE A 466 1.43 18.79 3.81
C PHE A 466 2.02 17.38 3.92
N TYR A 467 2.56 17.00 5.09
CA TYR A 467 3.43 15.81 5.25
C TYR A 467 2.53 14.61 5.20
N SER A 468 1.49 14.79 5.97
CA SER A 468 0.18 14.22 5.88
C SER A 468 -0.35 14.05 4.46
N ILE A 469 -0.52 15.12 3.68
CA ILE A 469 -1.01 15.01 2.29
C ILE A 469 -0.04 14.25 1.37
N THR A 470 1.28 14.39 1.52
CA THR A 470 2.25 13.64 0.70
C THR A 470 2.36 12.18 1.09
N ASN A 471 2.26 11.89 2.39
CA ASN A 471 2.10 10.53 2.88
C ASN A 471 0.74 9.99 2.45
N PHE A 472 -0.32 10.82 2.32
CA PHE A 472 -1.67 10.49 1.83
C PHE A 472 -1.72 10.14 0.34
N ILE A 473 -1.06 10.94 -0.50
CA ILE A 473 -0.76 10.59 -1.90
C ILE A 473 0.09 9.30 -1.97
N GLN A 474 0.58 8.83 -0.81
CA GLN A 474 1.25 7.56 -0.58
C GLN A 474 0.50 6.59 0.40
N ALA A 475 -0.66 6.93 1.01
CA ALA A 475 -1.53 6.25 2.05
C ALA A 475 -2.17 7.16 3.19
N ASP A 476 -3.43 6.84 3.57
CA ASP A 476 -4.56 7.55 4.25
C ASP A 476 -4.49 8.39 5.58
N LYS A 477 -5.43 9.39 5.65
CA LYS A 477 -6.13 10.15 6.75
C LYS A 477 -5.51 11.34 7.50
N TYR A 478 -6.25 12.48 7.56
CA TYR A 478 -5.95 13.67 8.39
C TYR A 478 -7.12 14.51 8.94
N GLU A 479 -6.80 15.22 10.03
CA GLU A 479 -7.56 16.29 10.73
C GLU A 479 -6.82 17.64 10.63
N THR A 480 -7.54 18.76 10.80
CA THR A 480 -7.08 20.15 10.54
C THR A 480 -7.04 20.99 11.82
N LEU A 481 -6.06 21.91 11.96
CA LEU A 481 -6.00 22.91 13.03
C LEU A 481 -5.50 24.29 12.53
N SER A 482 -6.03 25.34 13.15
CA SER A 482 -5.89 26.77 12.82
C SER A 482 -5.08 27.53 13.89
N THR A 483 -4.15 28.40 13.50
CA THR A 483 -3.61 29.48 14.34
C THR A 483 -3.29 30.74 13.50
N ASP A 484 -3.35 31.91 14.13
CA ASP A 484 -3.30 33.24 13.48
C ASP A 484 -1.92 33.69 12.95
N GLU A 485 -0.79 33.19 13.50
CA GLU A 485 0.57 33.60 13.06
C GLU A 485 0.95 33.08 11.66
N GLY A 486 0.29 32.01 11.19
CA GLY A 486 0.55 31.39 9.88
C GLY A 486 -0.29 31.92 8.72
N ALA A 487 -1.23 32.84 8.96
CA ALA A 487 -2.27 33.17 7.99
C ALA A 487 -1.73 33.76 6.67
N GLN A 488 -0.66 34.57 6.72
CA GLN A 488 -0.05 35.15 5.51
C GLN A 488 0.74 34.11 4.71
N LEU A 489 1.52 33.26 5.38
CA LEU A 489 2.22 32.16 4.72
C LEU A 489 1.22 31.16 4.12
N ALA A 490 0.12 30.86 4.82
CA ALA A 490 -0.97 30.02 4.34
C ALA A 490 -1.65 30.62 3.08
N ARG A 491 -1.89 31.93 3.03
CA ARG A 491 -2.38 32.61 1.81
C ARG A 491 -1.40 32.53 0.65
N ASN A 492 -0.11 32.73 0.91
CA ASN A 492 0.94 32.63 -0.11
C ASN A 492 1.09 31.18 -0.63
N LEU A 493 1.01 30.20 0.27
CA LEU A 493 0.97 28.78 -0.06
C LEU A 493 -0.25 28.44 -0.91
N ALA A 494 -1.44 28.90 -0.54
CA ALA A 494 -2.66 28.68 -1.32
C ALA A 494 -2.57 29.29 -2.72
N ALA A 495 -2.05 30.51 -2.85
CA ALA A 495 -1.84 31.16 -4.14
C ALA A 495 -0.84 30.40 -5.02
N GLU A 496 0.28 29.94 -4.45
CA GLU A 496 1.29 29.18 -5.19
C GLU A 496 0.83 27.75 -5.55
N ILE A 497 0.01 27.13 -4.70
CA ILE A 497 -0.70 25.87 -5.02
C ILE A 497 -1.62 26.11 -6.22
N ASN A 498 -2.51 27.10 -6.15
CA ASN A 498 -3.42 27.41 -7.24
C ASN A 498 -2.66 27.69 -8.55
N ARG A 499 -1.56 28.44 -8.49
CA ARG A 499 -0.71 28.75 -9.65
C ARG A 499 -0.03 27.50 -10.24
N ARG A 500 0.52 26.61 -9.41
CA ARG A 500 1.24 25.41 -9.89
C ARG A 500 0.32 24.26 -10.29
N PHE A 501 -0.86 24.20 -9.70
CA PHE A 501 -1.89 23.20 -9.98
C PHE A 501 -2.98 23.73 -10.92
N ASP A 502 -2.84 24.93 -11.50
CA ASP A 502 -3.80 25.52 -12.44
C ASP A 502 -4.13 24.55 -13.59
N ARG A 503 -3.12 23.85 -14.11
CA ARG A 503 -3.26 22.79 -15.14
C ARG A 503 -4.13 21.58 -14.73
N ILE A 504 -4.37 21.41 -13.43
CA ILE A 504 -5.11 20.29 -12.85
C ILE A 504 -6.43 20.76 -12.25
N LEU A 505 -6.47 21.99 -11.73
CA LEU A 505 -7.60 22.54 -10.98
C LEU A 505 -8.46 23.50 -11.80
N ASN A 506 -7.96 24.05 -12.90
CA ASN A 506 -8.68 25.03 -13.71
C ASN A 506 -8.99 24.46 -15.09
N ALA A 507 -10.24 24.06 -15.30
CA ALA A 507 -10.71 23.48 -16.55
C ALA A 507 -10.63 24.46 -17.75
N ALA A 508 -10.52 25.77 -17.48
CA ALA A 508 -10.36 26.80 -18.50
C ALA A 508 -8.88 27.09 -18.85
N ALA A 509 -7.92 26.46 -18.15
CA ALA A 509 -6.51 26.66 -18.45
C ALA A 509 -6.15 26.03 -19.81
N PRO A 510 -5.37 26.72 -20.67
CA PRO A 510 -5.05 26.26 -22.03
C PRO A 510 -4.22 24.95 -22.05
N ASN A 511 -3.67 24.54 -20.91
CA ASN A 511 -2.86 23.36 -20.74
C ASN A 511 -3.43 22.41 -19.67
N PHE A 512 -4.75 22.51 -19.44
CA PHE A 512 -5.51 21.66 -18.53
C PHE A 512 -5.44 20.19 -18.94
N ASP A 513 -5.17 19.31 -17.98
CA ASP A 513 -5.18 17.87 -18.19
C ASP A 513 -6.28 17.23 -17.33
N PRO A 514 -7.32 16.63 -17.93
CA PRO A 514 -8.44 16.06 -17.19
C PRO A 514 -8.10 14.73 -16.50
N THR A 515 -6.89 14.18 -16.65
CA THR A 515 -6.53 12.84 -16.13
C THR A 515 -6.84 12.71 -14.63
N TYR A 516 -6.47 13.70 -13.82
CA TYR A 516 -6.73 13.68 -12.38
C TYR A 516 -8.22 13.83 -12.05
N LEU A 517 -8.92 14.69 -12.78
CA LEU A 517 -10.36 14.89 -12.63
C LEU A 517 -11.15 13.63 -13.00
N ILE A 518 -10.79 12.96 -14.11
CA ILE A 518 -11.37 11.68 -14.50
C ILE A 518 -11.09 10.62 -13.43
N SER A 519 -9.86 10.58 -12.89
CA SER A 519 -9.51 9.65 -11.80
C SER A 519 -10.37 9.89 -10.56
N THR A 520 -10.63 11.15 -10.20
CA THR A 520 -11.55 11.52 -9.11
C THR A 520 -12.98 11.10 -9.39
N LEU A 521 -13.47 11.28 -10.62
CA LEU A 521 -14.82 10.87 -11.01
C LEU A 521 -15.02 9.34 -11.06
N LEU A 522 -13.97 8.60 -11.38
CA LEU A 522 -14.00 7.14 -11.43
C LEU A 522 -13.88 6.49 -10.04
N ASP A 523 -13.49 7.25 -9.02
CA ASP A 523 -13.44 6.78 -7.64
C ASP A 523 -14.73 7.17 -6.89
N PRO A 524 -15.62 6.21 -6.59
CA PRO A 524 -16.90 6.49 -5.94
C PRO A 524 -16.76 7.10 -4.53
N ASN A 525 -15.60 6.96 -3.89
CA ASN A 525 -15.37 7.51 -2.54
C ASN A 525 -15.10 9.02 -2.56
N VAL A 526 -14.66 9.57 -3.69
CA VAL A 526 -14.25 10.98 -3.84
C VAL A 526 -14.93 11.70 -5.01
N ALA A 527 -15.69 11.00 -5.86
CA ALA A 527 -16.42 11.58 -6.98
C ALA A 527 -17.35 12.73 -6.57
N TRP A 528 -18.01 12.60 -5.42
CA TRP A 528 -18.87 13.63 -4.84
C TRP A 528 -18.18 14.99 -4.65
N MET A 529 -16.84 15.02 -4.52
CA MET A 529 -16.08 16.26 -4.37
C MET A 529 -16.13 17.16 -5.61
N VAL A 530 -16.40 16.58 -6.78
CA VAL A 530 -16.43 17.31 -8.05
C VAL A 530 -17.82 17.37 -8.68
N GLU A 531 -18.80 16.63 -8.17
CA GLU A 531 -20.16 16.44 -8.73
C GLU A 531 -20.99 17.72 -8.95
N ASN A 532 -20.70 18.81 -8.24
CA ASN A 532 -21.41 20.10 -8.37
C ASN A 532 -20.55 21.22 -8.98
N ASP A 533 -19.35 20.90 -9.47
CA ASP A 533 -18.41 21.84 -10.09
C ASP A 533 -18.54 21.76 -11.63
N ILE A 534 -18.20 22.83 -12.36
CA ILE A 534 -18.08 22.81 -13.83
C ILE A 534 -17.15 21.68 -14.30
N LYS A 535 -16.20 21.29 -13.44
CA LYS A 535 -15.32 20.13 -13.60
C LYS A 535 -16.09 18.81 -13.72
N PHE A 536 -17.25 18.62 -13.10
CA PHE A 536 -18.06 17.42 -13.31
C PHE A 536 -18.46 17.26 -14.78
N THR A 537 -19.01 18.32 -15.36
CA THR A 537 -19.46 18.35 -16.75
C THR A 537 -18.29 18.10 -17.71
N VAL A 538 -17.17 18.76 -17.45
CA VAL A 538 -15.92 18.59 -18.22
C VAL A 538 -15.40 17.16 -18.13
N GLY A 539 -15.29 16.60 -16.92
CA GLY A 539 -14.78 15.25 -16.71
C GLY A 539 -15.71 14.17 -17.25
N LYS A 540 -17.03 14.32 -17.10
CA LYS A 540 -18.04 13.44 -17.70
C LYS A 540 -17.96 13.46 -19.23
N ARG A 541 -17.80 14.63 -19.85
CA ARG A 541 -17.60 14.78 -21.30
C ARG A 541 -16.37 13.99 -21.77
N PHE A 542 -15.28 14.02 -21.01
CA PHE A 542 -14.08 13.24 -21.34
C PHE A 542 -14.26 11.73 -21.17
N ILE A 543 -14.92 11.29 -20.09
CA ILE A 543 -15.24 9.86 -19.89
C ILE A 543 -16.11 9.34 -21.05
N LEU A 544 -17.13 10.11 -21.46
CA LEU A 544 -18.00 9.76 -22.59
C LEU A 544 -17.24 9.71 -23.92
N ALA A 545 -16.27 10.61 -24.13
CA ALA A 545 -15.41 10.58 -25.32
C ALA A 545 -14.44 9.37 -25.36
N MET A 546 -14.15 8.75 -24.21
CA MET A 546 -13.34 7.53 -24.12
C MET A 546 -14.16 6.25 -24.37
N ILE A 547 -15.50 6.35 -24.41
CA ILE A 547 -16.41 5.23 -24.57
C ILE A 547 -16.88 5.21 -26.04
N PRO A 548 -16.70 4.12 -26.80
CA PRO A 548 -17.22 4.03 -28.16
C PRO A 548 -18.76 4.12 -28.16
N PRO A 549 -19.39 4.79 -29.16
CA PRO A 549 -20.81 5.09 -29.12
C PRO A 549 -21.68 3.82 -29.21
N PRO A 550 -22.83 3.76 -28.51
CA PRO A 550 -23.83 2.72 -28.71
C PRO A 550 -24.61 2.91 -30.01
N ASN A 551 -25.04 1.81 -30.63
CA ASN A 551 -25.97 1.82 -31.76
C ASN A 551 -27.37 2.31 -31.31
N ASP A 552 -28.01 3.11 -32.15
CA ASP A 552 -29.31 3.76 -31.91
C ASP A 552 -30.50 2.77 -31.74
N ASN A 553 -31.24 2.93 -30.62
CA ASN A 553 -32.69 2.75 -30.30
C ASN A 553 -33.54 1.62 -30.95
N PRO A 554 -34.46 0.94 -30.20
CA PRO A 554 -35.74 1.58 -29.84
C PRO A 554 -36.39 1.19 -28.47
N THR A 555 -37.14 2.14 -27.90
CA THR A 555 -38.28 2.01 -26.96
C THR A 555 -38.35 0.72 -26.12
N THR A 556 -37.64 0.70 -24.99
CA THR A 556 -37.61 -0.41 -24.04
C THR A 556 -38.70 -0.25 -22.97
N SER A 557 -39.64 -1.19 -22.91
CA SER A 557 -40.51 -1.36 -21.74
C SER A 557 -39.71 -2.02 -20.62
N ILE A 558 -39.58 -1.37 -19.47
CA ILE A 558 -38.75 -1.86 -18.36
C ILE A 558 -39.67 -2.48 -17.32
N SER A 559 -39.47 -3.76 -16.99
CA SER A 559 -40.20 -4.41 -15.89
C SER A 559 -39.22 -4.90 -14.83
N SER A 560 -39.53 -4.62 -13.55
CA SER A 560 -38.66 -4.93 -12.42
C SER A 560 -39.46 -5.58 -11.28
N PRO A 561 -39.20 -6.85 -10.92
CA PRO A 561 -39.62 -7.42 -9.66
C PRO A 561 -38.60 -7.09 -8.58
N SER A 562 -39.06 -6.56 -7.45
CA SER A 562 -38.29 -6.59 -6.21
C SER A 562 -38.58 -7.91 -5.51
N VAL A 563 -37.62 -8.81 -5.58
CA VAL A 563 -37.66 -10.16 -5.01
C VAL A 563 -37.03 -10.13 -3.63
N SER A 564 -37.80 -10.49 -2.60
CA SER A 564 -37.26 -10.62 -1.24
C SER A 564 -37.07 -12.10 -0.92
N MET A 565 -35.81 -12.51 -0.75
CA MET A 565 -35.47 -13.86 -0.35
C MET A 565 -35.61 -13.97 1.17
N LEU A 566 -36.42 -14.92 1.65
CA LEU A 566 -36.50 -15.23 3.06
C LEU A 566 -35.64 -16.48 3.36
N PRO A 567 -35.05 -16.56 4.56
CA PRO A 567 -34.66 -17.85 5.12
C PRO A 567 -35.90 -18.74 5.06
N SER A 568 -35.80 -19.88 4.36
CA SER A 568 -36.91 -20.82 4.36
C SER A 568 -37.05 -21.42 5.77
N SER A 569 -38.24 -21.87 6.16
CA SER A 569 -38.41 -22.66 7.39
C SER A 569 -37.60 -23.97 7.39
N ASN A 570 -37.01 -24.32 6.24
CA ASN A 570 -36.01 -25.37 6.06
C ASN A 570 -34.71 -24.76 5.51
N ASN A 571 -34.14 -23.85 6.30
CA ASN A 571 -32.85 -23.14 6.23
C ASN A 571 -31.78 -23.59 5.21
N THR A 572 -30.92 -22.63 4.82
CA THR A 572 -29.63 -22.90 4.18
C THR A 572 -28.87 -23.94 4.99
N ASP A 573 -28.61 -25.08 4.36
CA ASP A 573 -27.81 -26.14 4.96
C ASP A 573 -26.40 -25.61 5.17
N ARG A 574 -25.87 -25.72 6.39
CA ARG A 574 -24.48 -25.32 6.66
C ARG A 574 -23.53 -26.12 5.75
N ASP A 575 -23.89 -27.36 5.43
CA ASP A 575 -23.12 -28.17 4.49
C ASP A 575 -23.12 -27.59 3.08
N THR A 576 -24.22 -26.99 2.64
CA THR A 576 -24.28 -26.28 1.36
C THR A 576 -23.43 -25.01 1.39
N LEU A 577 -23.46 -24.25 2.48
CA LEU A 577 -22.55 -23.09 2.65
C LEU A 577 -21.08 -23.49 2.54
N TRP A 578 -20.69 -24.61 3.16
CA TRP A 578 -19.32 -25.11 3.09
C TRP A 578 -18.95 -25.61 1.70
N LYS A 579 -19.90 -26.21 0.97
CA LYS A 579 -19.69 -26.59 -0.44
C LYS A 579 -19.50 -25.37 -1.32
N ILE A 580 -20.34 -24.33 -1.16
CA ILE A 580 -20.22 -23.06 -1.87
C ILE A 580 -18.86 -22.41 -1.56
N ALA A 581 -18.49 -22.30 -0.28
CA ALA A 581 -17.18 -21.77 0.11
C ALA A 581 -16.01 -22.47 -0.60
N ARG A 582 -16.06 -23.80 -0.76
CA ARG A 582 -15.06 -24.55 -1.54
C ARG A 582 -15.08 -24.17 -3.02
N THR A 583 -16.25 -24.02 -3.63
CA THR A 583 -16.40 -23.60 -5.04
C THR A 583 -15.75 -22.24 -5.29
N TYR A 584 -15.85 -21.32 -4.33
CA TYR A 584 -15.21 -20.00 -4.37
C TYR A 584 -13.70 -20.02 -4.06
N GLY A 585 -13.10 -21.19 -3.84
CA GLY A 585 -11.67 -21.35 -3.61
C GLY A 585 -11.21 -21.08 -2.17
N ILE A 586 -12.13 -21.00 -1.20
CA ILE A 586 -11.77 -20.86 0.21
C ILE A 586 -11.07 -22.15 0.67
N SER A 587 -9.91 -22.00 1.31
CA SER A 587 -9.09 -23.16 1.72
C SER A 587 -9.82 -24.03 2.75
N ALA A 588 -9.53 -25.33 2.72
CA ALA A 588 -10.10 -26.28 3.66
C ALA A 588 -9.84 -25.90 5.12
N ALA A 589 -8.68 -25.32 5.43
CA ALA A 589 -8.33 -24.87 6.78
C ALA A 589 -9.26 -23.76 7.28
N PHE A 590 -9.59 -22.77 6.45
CA PHE A 590 -10.54 -21.72 6.83
C PHE A 590 -11.97 -22.27 6.96
N ILE A 591 -12.37 -23.18 6.07
CA ILE A 591 -13.69 -23.83 6.15
C ILE A 591 -13.83 -24.64 7.43
N GLU A 592 -12.78 -25.34 7.87
CA GLU A 592 -12.76 -26.07 9.14
C GLU A 592 -12.93 -25.13 10.34
N ILE A 593 -12.24 -23.97 10.33
CA ILE A 593 -12.42 -22.93 11.35
C ILE A 593 -13.88 -22.44 11.36
N PHE A 594 -14.46 -22.17 10.19
CA PHE A 594 -15.85 -21.75 10.09
C PHE A 594 -16.79 -22.82 10.62
N GLN A 595 -16.60 -24.08 10.23
CA GLN A 595 -17.37 -25.21 10.73
C GLN A 595 -17.32 -25.29 12.27
N ASN A 596 -16.12 -25.18 12.85
CA ASN A 596 -15.93 -25.20 14.31
C ASN A 596 -16.63 -24.04 15.01
N LEU A 597 -16.63 -22.85 14.41
CA LEU A 597 -17.36 -21.70 14.96
C LEU A 597 -18.87 -21.93 15.02
N TYR A 598 -19.43 -22.72 14.10
CA TYR A 598 -20.86 -22.99 14.01
C TYR A 598 -21.30 -24.31 14.67
N ASN A 599 -20.38 -25.24 14.89
CA ASN A 599 -20.70 -26.55 15.44
C ASN A 599 -21.15 -26.45 16.92
N GLY A 600 -22.14 -27.25 17.32
CA GLY A 600 -22.64 -27.25 18.71
C GLY A 600 -23.27 -25.93 19.20
N SER A 601 -23.63 -25.02 18.30
CA SER A 601 -24.29 -23.74 18.63
C SER A 601 -25.60 -23.97 19.39
N ARG A 602 -25.80 -23.29 20.52
CA ARG A 602 -27.07 -23.25 21.25
C ARG A 602 -27.50 -21.80 21.48
N CYS A 603 -28.81 -21.55 21.48
CA CYS A 603 -29.42 -20.25 21.73
C CYS A 603 -30.50 -20.38 22.81
N CYS A 604 -30.78 -19.29 23.51
CA CYS A 604 -31.95 -19.15 24.39
C CYS A 604 -32.52 -17.73 24.19
N VAL A 605 -33.80 -17.54 24.47
CA VAL A 605 -34.47 -16.24 24.34
C VAL A 605 -34.55 -15.61 25.72
N ARG A 606 -34.11 -14.36 25.85
CA ARG A 606 -34.30 -13.57 27.08
C ARG A 606 -35.62 -12.83 27.00
N THR A 607 -36.53 -13.16 27.90
CA THR A 607 -37.85 -12.52 28.07
C THR A 607 -37.85 -11.68 29.36
N GLU A 608 -38.92 -10.91 29.59
CA GLU A 608 -39.09 -10.16 30.84
C GLU A 608 -39.18 -11.09 32.07
N ASP A 609 -39.67 -12.31 31.88
CA ASP A 609 -39.79 -13.35 32.91
C ASP A 609 -38.50 -14.18 33.12
N GLY A 610 -37.43 -13.87 32.37
CA GLY A 610 -36.14 -14.57 32.42
C GLY A 610 -35.73 -15.22 31.11
N THR A 611 -34.69 -16.06 31.17
CA THR A 611 -34.12 -16.75 30.01
C THR A 611 -34.79 -18.11 29.79
N THR A 612 -35.22 -18.40 28.56
CA THR A 612 -35.76 -19.72 28.20
C THR A 612 -34.68 -20.81 28.25
N ASP A 613 -35.09 -22.07 28.19
CA ASP A 613 -34.16 -23.17 27.98
C ASP A 613 -33.37 -23.01 26.67
N TYR A 614 -32.17 -23.59 26.67
CA TYR A 614 -31.30 -23.61 25.50
C TYR A 614 -31.81 -24.59 24.45
N PHE A 615 -31.88 -24.15 23.21
CA PHE A 615 -32.14 -24.98 22.04
C PHE A 615 -30.97 -24.92 21.06
N THR A 616 -30.75 -26.01 20.32
CA THR A 616 -29.64 -26.12 19.36
C THR A 616 -29.95 -25.35 18.08
N ILE A 617 -28.96 -24.62 17.56
CA ILE A 617 -29.06 -23.94 16.27
C ILE A 617 -28.49 -24.87 15.18
N GLU A 618 -29.38 -25.59 14.50
CA GLU A 618 -29.00 -26.60 13.51
C GLU A 618 -28.70 -26.00 12.13
N SER A 619 -29.13 -24.76 11.87
CA SER A 619 -29.08 -24.21 10.52
C SER A 619 -29.09 -22.68 10.50
N GLY A 620 -28.82 -22.10 9.31
CA GLY A 620 -28.63 -20.66 9.14
C GLY A 620 -27.30 -20.13 9.69
N VAL A 621 -27.08 -18.83 9.44
CA VAL A 621 -25.94 -18.05 9.95
C VAL A 621 -26.31 -17.33 11.25
N ARG A 622 -25.33 -16.96 12.08
CA ARG A 622 -25.57 -16.32 13.38
C ARG A 622 -25.83 -14.82 13.20
N GLN A 623 -27.02 -14.33 13.50
CA GLN A 623 -27.28 -12.89 13.47
C GLN A 623 -26.35 -12.15 14.45
N ALA A 624 -25.88 -10.95 14.05
CA ALA A 624 -24.88 -10.15 14.76
C ALA A 624 -23.44 -10.73 14.84
N CYS A 625 -23.16 -11.90 14.25
CA CYS A 625 -21.79 -12.40 14.10
C CYS A 625 -21.10 -11.74 12.91
N ILE A 626 -19.87 -11.24 13.11
CA ILE A 626 -19.06 -10.52 12.08
C ILE A 626 -18.88 -11.35 10.79
N LEU A 627 -18.74 -12.67 10.91
CA LEU A 627 -18.53 -13.57 9.76
C LEU A 627 -19.84 -13.90 9.00
N SER A 628 -20.99 -13.78 9.66
CA SER A 628 -22.27 -14.24 9.12
C SER A 628 -22.74 -13.49 7.87
N PRO A 629 -22.61 -12.14 7.78
CA PRO A 629 -22.90 -11.41 6.56
C PRO A 629 -22.11 -11.92 5.36
N MET A 630 -20.81 -12.20 5.53
CA MET A 630 -19.95 -12.68 4.45
C MET A 630 -20.39 -14.08 3.96
N LEU A 631 -20.65 -15.00 4.89
CA LEU A 631 -21.12 -16.36 4.55
C LEU A 631 -22.50 -16.33 3.86
N PHE A 632 -23.36 -15.40 4.27
CA PHE A 632 -24.65 -15.20 3.63
C PHE A 632 -24.50 -14.63 2.22
N LEU A 633 -23.63 -13.63 2.03
CA LEU A 633 -23.35 -13.06 0.70
C LEU A 633 -22.79 -14.10 -0.28
N LEU A 634 -21.92 -15.02 0.17
CA LEU A 634 -21.44 -16.13 -0.67
C LEU A 634 -22.57 -17.01 -1.19
N ALA A 635 -23.60 -17.25 -0.36
CA ALA A 635 -24.75 -18.04 -0.77
C ALA A 635 -25.63 -17.30 -1.78
N ILE A 636 -25.86 -16.00 -1.56
CA ILE A 636 -26.65 -15.16 -2.47
C ILE A 636 -25.94 -14.98 -3.82
N ASP A 637 -24.65 -14.67 -3.81
CA ASP A 637 -23.85 -14.52 -5.04
C ASP A 637 -23.86 -15.83 -5.86
N PHE A 638 -23.72 -16.99 -5.21
CA PHE A 638 -23.85 -18.29 -5.89
C PHE A 638 -25.24 -18.47 -6.50
N VAL A 639 -26.30 -18.04 -5.82
CA VAL A 639 -27.67 -18.14 -6.33
C VAL A 639 -27.86 -17.25 -7.56
N ASN A 640 -27.43 -15.99 -7.46
CA ASN A 640 -27.62 -14.98 -8.49
C ASN A 640 -26.80 -15.31 -9.74
N GLN A 641 -25.52 -15.68 -9.59
CA GLN A 641 -24.68 -16.11 -10.72
C GLN A 641 -25.31 -17.27 -11.49
N ASN A 642 -25.73 -18.34 -10.80
CA ASN A 642 -26.36 -19.48 -11.45
C ASN A 642 -27.68 -19.09 -12.16
N ALA A 643 -28.47 -18.18 -11.58
CA ALA A 643 -29.71 -17.73 -12.18
C ALA A 643 -29.47 -16.90 -13.45
N ILE A 644 -28.56 -15.94 -13.40
CA ILE A 644 -28.28 -14.98 -14.48
C ILE A 644 -27.50 -15.65 -15.61
N ASP A 645 -26.43 -16.40 -15.29
CA ASP A 645 -25.60 -17.08 -16.29
C ASP A 645 -26.40 -18.10 -17.09
N SER A 646 -27.39 -18.75 -16.47
CA SER A 646 -28.26 -19.74 -17.13
C SER A 646 -29.24 -19.13 -18.14
N THR A 647 -29.56 -17.84 -18.00
CA THR A 647 -30.58 -17.19 -18.81
C THR A 647 -29.98 -16.26 -19.85
N GLN A 648 -28.90 -15.54 -19.54
CA GLN A 648 -28.34 -14.48 -20.39
C GLN A 648 -29.40 -13.45 -20.78
N LEU A 649 -30.30 -13.14 -19.85
CA LEU A 649 -31.40 -12.19 -20.00
C LEU A 649 -31.15 -10.98 -19.08
N GLY A 650 -31.60 -9.80 -19.49
CA GLY A 650 -31.50 -8.59 -18.69
C GLY A 650 -31.90 -7.36 -19.50
N LEU A 651 -31.72 -6.17 -18.94
CA LEU A 651 -31.78 -4.91 -19.67
C LEU A 651 -30.46 -4.66 -20.37
N GLU A 652 -30.49 -4.36 -21.66
CA GLU A 652 -29.32 -3.80 -22.34
C GLU A 652 -28.93 -2.47 -21.68
N TRP A 653 -27.78 -2.49 -21.00
CA TRP A 653 -27.26 -1.34 -20.24
C TRP A 653 -26.15 -0.62 -21.01
N THR A 654 -25.30 -1.39 -21.69
CA THR A 654 -24.28 -0.91 -22.63
C THR A 654 -24.17 -1.88 -23.80
N VAL A 655 -23.48 -1.50 -24.88
CA VAL A 655 -23.19 -2.40 -26.01
C VAL A 655 -22.62 -3.73 -25.49
N ASN A 656 -23.33 -4.83 -25.77
CA ASN A 656 -22.98 -6.19 -25.36
C ASN A 656 -22.92 -6.44 -23.83
N ARG A 657 -23.62 -5.67 -23.00
CA ARG A 657 -23.81 -6.00 -21.57
C ARG A 657 -25.27 -5.87 -21.15
N LEU A 658 -25.73 -6.92 -20.48
CA LEU A 658 -27.05 -6.99 -19.88
C LEU A 658 -26.95 -6.74 -18.38
N LEU A 659 -27.79 -5.85 -17.87
CA LEU A 659 -28.06 -5.64 -16.45
C LEU A 659 -29.29 -6.47 -16.08
N ALA A 660 -29.07 -7.60 -15.43
CA ALA A 660 -30.13 -8.53 -15.04
C ALA A 660 -30.69 -8.25 -13.64
N ASP A 661 -29.87 -7.69 -12.76
CA ASP A 661 -30.15 -7.60 -11.32
C ASP A 661 -29.44 -6.42 -10.62
N LEU A 662 -29.98 -6.03 -9.47
CA LEU A 662 -29.34 -5.19 -8.45
C LEU A 662 -29.56 -5.83 -7.08
N ASP A 663 -28.47 -6.13 -6.38
CA ASP A 663 -28.51 -6.91 -5.14
C ASP A 663 -28.15 -6.09 -3.92
N PHE A 664 -28.94 -6.23 -2.85
CA PHE A 664 -28.57 -5.78 -1.52
C PHE A 664 -28.97 -6.80 -0.46
N ALA A 665 -27.98 -7.56 0.01
CA ALA A 665 -28.18 -8.68 0.91
C ALA A 665 -29.23 -9.68 0.37
N TYR A 666 -30.44 -9.71 0.93
CA TYR A 666 -31.52 -10.61 0.50
C TYR A 666 -32.59 -9.94 -0.37
N ASP A 667 -32.49 -8.63 -0.56
CA ASP A 667 -33.37 -7.88 -1.44
C ASP A 667 -32.70 -7.79 -2.82
N VAL A 668 -33.31 -8.45 -3.81
CA VAL A 668 -32.81 -8.57 -5.18
C VAL A 668 -33.82 -7.89 -6.10
N ALA A 669 -33.40 -6.90 -6.88
CA ALA A 669 -34.23 -6.30 -7.93
C ALA A 669 -33.83 -6.89 -9.28
N LEU A 670 -34.72 -7.63 -9.94
CA LEU A 670 -34.46 -8.17 -11.28
C LEU A 670 -34.92 -7.19 -12.36
N PHE A 671 -34.34 -7.30 -13.55
CA PHE A 671 -34.63 -6.44 -14.68
C PHE A 671 -34.82 -7.24 -15.95
N GLY A 672 -35.94 -7.03 -16.65
CA GLY A 672 -36.22 -7.66 -17.93
C GLY A 672 -36.80 -6.67 -18.93
N GLN A 673 -36.28 -6.71 -20.16
CA GLN A 673 -36.80 -5.95 -21.32
C GLN A 673 -38.22 -6.39 -21.71
N THR A 674 -38.59 -7.63 -21.38
CA THR A 674 -39.90 -8.19 -21.69
C THR A 674 -40.41 -9.02 -20.52
N HIS A 675 -41.73 -9.17 -20.42
CA HIS A 675 -42.34 -10.01 -19.38
C HIS A 675 -41.94 -11.48 -19.44
N PRO A 676 -41.85 -12.13 -20.62
CA PRO A 676 -41.31 -13.48 -20.70
C PRO A 676 -39.88 -13.56 -20.17
N ALA A 677 -39.02 -12.60 -20.55
CA ALA A 677 -37.65 -12.58 -20.04
C ALA A 677 -37.59 -12.45 -18.52
N LEU A 678 -38.45 -11.60 -17.96
CA LEU A 678 -38.52 -11.39 -16.52
C LEU A 678 -39.09 -12.59 -15.75
N ARG A 679 -40.10 -13.26 -16.32
CA ARG A 679 -40.64 -14.51 -15.78
C ARG A 679 -39.58 -15.61 -15.78
N ASP A 680 -38.81 -15.72 -16.86
CA ASP A 680 -37.80 -16.75 -17.01
C ASP A 680 -36.61 -16.50 -16.07
N LEU A 681 -36.19 -15.23 -15.89
CA LEU A 681 -35.23 -14.79 -14.86
C LEU A 681 -35.72 -15.12 -13.44
N THR A 682 -36.96 -14.76 -13.12
CA THR A 682 -37.56 -15.03 -11.80
C THR A 682 -37.62 -16.53 -11.51
N GLY A 683 -38.00 -17.34 -12.51
CA GLY A 683 -38.01 -18.79 -12.38
C GLY A 683 -36.60 -19.41 -12.26
N ALA A 684 -35.60 -18.85 -12.91
CA ALA A 684 -34.20 -19.26 -12.75
C ALA A 684 -33.70 -18.96 -11.34
N LEU A 685 -34.01 -17.78 -10.81
CA LEU A 685 -33.70 -17.39 -9.44
C LEU A 685 -34.39 -18.31 -8.42
N GLU A 686 -35.66 -18.65 -8.62
CA GLU A 686 -36.40 -19.58 -7.76
C GLU A 686 -35.75 -20.97 -7.71
N ARG A 687 -35.38 -21.52 -8.87
CA ARG A 687 -34.70 -22.82 -8.95
C ARG A 687 -33.33 -22.78 -8.27
N SER A 688 -32.56 -21.73 -8.51
CA SER A 688 -31.22 -21.54 -7.94
C SER A 688 -31.27 -21.37 -6.41
N ALA A 689 -32.22 -20.58 -5.92
CA ALA A 689 -32.50 -20.41 -4.50
C ALA A 689 -32.85 -21.74 -3.82
N ALA A 690 -33.69 -22.55 -4.48
CA ALA A 690 -34.08 -23.86 -3.97
C ALA A 690 -32.88 -24.81 -3.83
N CYS A 691 -31.90 -24.75 -4.74
CA CYS A 691 -30.65 -25.54 -4.64
C CYS A 691 -29.85 -25.27 -3.36
N VAL A 692 -29.96 -24.06 -2.81
CA VAL A 692 -29.32 -23.67 -1.55
C VAL A 692 -30.29 -23.62 -0.36
N LYS A 693 -31.50 -24.16 -0.53
CA LYS A 693 -32.59 -24.18 0.46
C LYS A 693 -33.07 -22.79 0.90
N LEU A 694 -32.86 -21.77 0.06
CA LEU A 694 -33.48 -20.45 0.23
C LEU A 694 -34.86 -20.43 -0.44
N ARG A 695 -35.77 -19.60 0.08
CA ARG A 695 -37.12 -19.45 -0.47
C ARG A 695 -37.38 -18.00 -0.84
N ILE A 696 -37.97 -17.79 -2.00
CA ILE A 696 -38.46 -16.46 -2.38
C ILE A 696 -39.83 -16.24 -1.73
N SER A 697 -40.01 -15.07 -1.08
CA SER A 697 -41.30 -14.68 -0.52
C SER A 697 -42.22 -14.14 -1.60
N ASP A 698 -43.31 -14.85 -1.85
CA ASP A 698 -44.41 -14.39 -2.72
C ASP A 698 -45.12 -13.15 -2.17
N GLN A 699 -45.29 -13.04 -0.85
CA GLN A 699 -45.95 -11.89 -0.22
C GLN A 699 -45.14 -10.60 -0.32
N LYS A 700 -43.81 -10.67 -0.15
CA LYS A 700 -42.92 -9.52 -0.20
C LYS A 700 -42.46 -9.18 -1.61
N THR A 701 -42.49 -10.15 -2.52
CA THR A 701 -42.10 -9.90 -3.90
C THR A 701 -43.18 -9.10 -4.61
N LYS A 702 -42.79 -8.04 -5.30
CA LYS A 702 -43.67 -7.14 -6.05
C LYS A 702 -43.10 -6.90 -7.43
N THR A 703 -43.96 -6.59 -8.40
CA THR A 703 -43.54 -6.20 -9.76
C THR A 703 -43.94 -4.77 -10.04
N ILE A 704 -43.05 -3.99 -10.61
CA ILE A 704 -43.34 -2.66 -11.16
C ILE A 704 -43.02 -2.66 -12.66
N HIS A 705 -43.89 -2.01 -13.43
CA HIS A 705 -43.65 -1.74 -14.84
C HIS A 705 -43.37 -0.26 -15.02
N VAL A 706 -42.27 0.07 -15.69
CA VAL A 706 -41.87 1.44 -16.01
C VAL A 706 -42.14 1.71 -17.48
N GLY A 707 -43.07 2.64 -17.76
CA GLY A 707 -43.54 3.00 -19.11
C GLY A 707 -44.98 2.57 -19.42
N TYR A 708 -45.41 2.73 -20.68
CA TYR A 708 -46.79 2.46 -21.11
C TYR A 708 -47.03 0.97 -21.41
N MET A 709 -48.10 0.39 -20.86
CA MET A 709 -48.46 -1.03 -21.00
C MET A 709 -49.80 -1.21 -21.72
N ARG A 710 -49.88 -2.21 -22.61
CA ARG A 710 -51.16 -2.67 -23.20
C ARG A 710 -51.74 -3.91 -22.52
N THR A 711 -50.93 -4.72 -21.84
CA THR A 711 -51.37 -5.99 -21.21
C THR A 711 -50.53 -6.35 -19.98
N PRO A 712 -51.13 -6.56 -18.79
CA PRO A 712 -50.38 -6.79 -17.56
C PRO A 712 -49.60 -8.13 -17.55
N PRO A 713 -48.40 -8.18 -16.93
CA PRO A 713 -47.62 -9.39 -16.77
C PRO A 713 -48.30 -10.43 -15.89
N ARG A 714 -48.09 -11.71 -16.19
CA ARG A 714 -48.41 -12.83 -15.29
C ARG A 714 -47.13 -13.47 -14.80
N ILE A 715 -46.55 -12.91 -13.75
CA ILE A 715 -45.40 -13.48 -13.04
C ILE A 715 -45.92 -14.23 -11.81
N THR A 716 -45.47 -15.47 -11.63
CA THR A 716 -45.85 -16.33 -10.51
C THR A 716 -44.61 -16.77 -9.74
N ILE A 717 -44.69 -16.77 -8.41
CA ILE A 717 -43.64 -17.26 -7.51
C ILE A 717 -44.29 -18.24 -6.54
N ASN A 718 -43.70 -19.42 -6.37
CA ASN A 718 -44.28 -20.55 -5.64
C ASN A 718 -45.73 -20.88 -6.09
N GLY A 719 -46.06 -20.64 -7.37
CA GLY A 719 -47.41 -20.83 -7.92
C GLY A 719 -48.42 -19.70 -7.62
N ASN A 720 -48.05 -18.70 -6.82
CA ASN A 720 -48.90 -17.54 -6.52
C ASN A 720 -48.57 -16.37 -7.44
N GLN A 721 -49.60 -15.65 -7.90
CA GLN A 721 -49.42 -14.46 -8.74
C GLN A 721 -48.80 -13.32 -7.93
N VAL A 722 -47.76 -12.70 -8.47
CA VAL A 722 -47.09 -11.54 -7.87
C VAL A 722 -47.93 -10.28 -8.06
N GLU A 723 -48.02 -9.45 -7.01
CA GLU A 723 -48.75 -8.19 -7.04
C GLU A 723 -48.00 -7.13 -7.87
N GLU A 724 -48.72 -6.49 -8.79
CA GLU A 724 -48.23 -5.36 -9.59
C GLU A 724 -48.54 -4.03 -8.91
N LEU A 725 -47.53 -3.17 -8.78
CA LEU A 725 -47.63 -1.88 -8.12
C LEU A 725 -47.25 -0.74 -9.06
N GLN A 726 -47.86 0.43 -8.84
CA GLN A 726 -47.49 1.69 -9.51
C GLN A 726 -46.39 2.45 -8.75
N GLU A 727 -46.18 2.11 -7.49
CA GLU A 727 -45.09 2.62 -6.68
C GLU A 727 -44.59 1.53 -5.73
N PHE A 728 -43.29 1.51 -5.47
CA PHE A 728 -42.68 0.56 -4.55
C PHE A 728 -41.51 1.19 -3.80
N THR A 729 -41.28 0.78 -2.56
CA THR A 729 -40.13 1.25 -1.78
C THR A 729 -39.01 0.22 -1.84
N TYR A 730 -37.90 0.54 -2.53
CA TYR A 730 -36.70 -0.27 -2.58
C TYR A 730 -35.55 0.40 -1.80
N LEU A 731 -34.94 -0.31 -0.85
CA LEU A 731 -33.89 0.21 0.04
C LEU A 731 -34.23 1.57 0.67
N GLY A 732 -35.51 1.76 0.96
CA GLY A 732 -36.04 3.00 1.52
C GLY A 732 -36.35 4.09 0.51
N SER A 733 -35.93 4.02 -0.76
CA SER A 733 -36.30 4.97 -1.84
C SER A 733 -37.61 4.56 -2.52
N VAL A 734 -38.50 5.51 -2.82
CA VAL A 734 -39.73 5.24 -3.59
C VAL A 734 -39.42 5.29 -5.07
N ILE A 735 -39.73 4.19 -5.76
CA ILE A 735 -39.68 4.08 -7.21
C ILE A 735 -41.12 4.11 -7.72
N THR A 736 -41.40 4.94 -8.72
CA THR A 736 -42.71 5.07 -9.35
C THR A 736 -42.66 4.56 -10.79
N ALA A 737 -43.81 4.09 -11.30
CA ALA A 737 -43.92 3.53 -12.64
C ALA A 737 -43.65 4.56 -13.76
N ASP A 738 -43.81 5.85 -13.47
CA ASP A 738 -43.51 6.97 -14.36
C ASP A 738 -42.06 7.49 -14.22
N GLY A 739 -41.28 6.97 -13.26
CA GLY A 739 -39.92 7.40 -12.99
C GLY A 739 -39.78 8.78 -12.33
N ASP A 740 -40.85 9.36 -11.81
CA ASP A 740 -40.83 10.65 -11.11
C ASP A 740 -40.26 10.54 -9.67
N ALA A 741 -39.13 11.19 -9.44
CA ALA A 741 -38.47 11.26 -8.14
C ALA A 741 -39.19 12.17 -7.12
N THR A 742 -40.16 12.99 -7.54
CA THR A 742 -40.83 13.98 -6.68
C THR A 742 -41.50 13.35 -5.45
N ARG A 743 -42.04 12.13 -5.60
CA ARG A 743 -42.65 11.39 -4.49
C ARG A 743 -41.63 10.99 -3.44
N ASP A 744 -40.46 10.48 -3.84
CA ASP A 744 -39.40 10.12 -2.90
C ASP A 744 -38.83 11.36 -2.19
N VAL A 745 -38.53 12.43 -2.94
CA VAL A 745 -38.04 13.72 -2.40
C VAL A 745 -38.99 14.24 -1.32
N THR A 746 -40.29 14.27 -1.60
CA THR A 746 -41.31 14.76 -0.65
C THR A 746 -41.34 13.90 0.62
N ARG A 747 -41.23 12.58 0.47
CA ARG A 747 -41.18 11.64 1.60
C ARG A 747 -39.89 11.80 2.42
N ARG A 748 -38.73 12.02 1.79
CA ARG A 748 -37.46 12.29 2.49
C ARG A 748 -37.48 13.59 3.25
N ILE A 749 -37.98 14.67 2.63
CA ILE A 749 -38.22 15.95 3.31
C ILE A 749 -39.13 15.74 4.52
N GLY A 750 -40.22 14.97 4.37
CA GLY A 750 -41.11 14.64 5.49
C GLY A 750 -40.41 13.93 6.65
N LYS A 751 -39.60 12.91 6.36
CA LYS A 751 -38.80 12.20 7.39
C LYS A 751 -37.77 13.11 8.06
N ALA A 752 -37.02 13.87 7.27
CA ALA A 752 -36.02 14.81 7.77
C ALA A 752 -36.67 15.90 8.64
N PHE A 753 -37.82 16.43 8.21
CA PHE A 753 -38.58 17.41 8.99
C PHE A 753 -39.11 16.80 10.30
N ALA A 754 -39.58 15.55 10.30
CA ALA A 754 -39.99 14.88 11.53
C ALA A 754 -38.82 14.75 12.54
N ILE A 755 -37.61 14.43 12.07
CA ILE A 755 -36.41 14.42 12.91
C ILE A 755 -36.07 15.83 13.39
N PHE A 756 -36.10 16.82 12.50
CA PHE A 756 -35.89 18.22 12.86
C PHE A 756 -36.84 18.66 13.98
N GLN A 757 -38.11 18.26 13.92
CA GLN A 757 -39.11 18.57 14.95
C GLN A 757 -38.84 17.86 16.27
N ARG A 758 -38.32 16.62 16.25
CA ARG A 758 -37.91 15.90 17.47
C ARG A 758 -36.73 16.59 18.17
N LEU A 759 -35.87 17.26 17.42
CA LEU A 759 -34.72 18.00 17.94
C LEU A 759 -35.05 19.47 18.30
N ARG A 760 -36.35 19.83 18.40
CA ARG A 760 -36.79 21.22 18.68
C ARG A 760 -36.18 21.83 19.94
N SER A 761 -35.97 21.06 20.99
CA SER A 761 -35.33 21.52 22.23
C SER A 761 -33.87 21.95 22.00
N ILE A 762 -33.15 21.26 21.11
CA ILE A 762 -31.76 21.56 20.74
C ILE A 762 -31.70 22.89 19.99
N TRP A 763 -32.56 23.08 18.99
CA TRP A 763 -32.58 24.32 18.19
C TRP A 763 -32.89 25.55 19.04
N ASN A 764 -33.81 25.39 20.00
CA ASN A 764 -34.24 26.45 20.90
C ASN A 764 -33.27 26.73 22.05
N SER A 765 -32.39 25.78 22.39
CA SER A 765 -31.50 25.91 23.55
C SER A 765 -30.54 27.09 23.41
N ALA A 766 -30.46 27.95 24.43
CA ALA A 766 -29.46 29.01 24.48
C ALA A 766 -28.06 28.51 24.91
N SER A 767 -27.97 27.34 25.52
CA SER A 767 -26.70 26.78 26.03
C SER A 767 -25.84 26.14 24.94
N LEU A 768 -26.41 25.83 23.78
CA LEU A 768 -25.69 25.20 22.67
C LEU A 768 -25.24 26.26 21.66
N SER A 769 -23.97 26.17 21.25
CA SER A 769 -23.40 27.07 20.25
C SER A 769 -24.10 26.88 18.89
N LEU A 770 -24.16 27.97 18.11
CA LEU A 770 -24.71 27.91 16.76
C LEU A 770 -23.94 26.90 15.89
N HIS A 771 -22.62 26.83 16.05
CA HIS A 771 -21.77 25.89 15.33
C HIS A 771 -22.22 24.43 15.55
N LEU A 772 -22.43 24.03 16.81
CA LEU A 772 -22.87 22.67 17.14
C LEU A 772 -24.28 22.37 16.59
N LYS A 773 -25.18 23.36 16.61
CA LYS A 773 -26.53 23.20 16.03
C LYS A 773 -26.47 23.01 14.51
N LEU A 774 -25.62 23.76 13.82
CA LEU A 774 -25.42 23.62 12.37
C LEU A 774 -24.78 22.27 12.04
N GLN A 775 -23.81 21.81 12.84
CA GLN A 775 -23.25 20.46 12.69
C GLN A 775 -24.32 19.38 12.86
N LEU A 776 -25.16 19.44 13.91
CA LEU A 776 -26.25 18.47 14.13
C LEU A 776 -27.31 18.51 13.01
N PHE A 777 -27.61 19.70 12.49
CA PHE A 777 -28.49 19.84 11.33
C PHE A 777 -27.92 19.15 10.09
N SER A 778 -26.64 19.39 9.78
CA SER A 778 -25.98 18.79 8.62
C SER A 778 -25.83 17.26 8.76
N THR A 779 -25.43 16.76 9.93
CA THR A 779 -25.13 15.32 10.12
C THR A 779 -26.37 14.46 10.30
N ILE A 780 -27.51 15.02 10.73
CA ILE A 780 -28.71 14.23 11.00
C ILE A 780 -29.81 14.58 10.00
N VAL A 781 -30.18 15.86 9.91
CA VAL A 781 -31.37 16.30 9.17
C VAL A 781 -31.10 16.33 7.67
N LEU A 782 -29.99 16.96 7.23
CA LEU A 782 -29.63 16.98 5.81
C LEU A 782 -29.33 15.58 5.27
N LEU A 783 -28.56 14.75 5.99
CA LEU A 783 -28.31 13.36 5.56
C LEU A 783 -29.59 12.53 5.45
N THR A 784 -30.57 12.74 6.33
CA THR A 784 -31.87 12.06 6.21
C THR A 784 -32.64 12.54 4.97
N ALA A 785 -32.56 13.83 4.65
CA ALA A 785 -33.22 14.42 3.49
C ALA A 785 -32.58 13.95 2.19
N LEU A 786 -31.25 13.78 2.16
CA LEU A 786 -30.46 13.46 0.97
C LEU A 786 -30.20 11.96 0.76
N TYR A 787 -30.72 11.09 1.62
CA TYR A 787 -30.55 9.65 1.42
C TYR A 787 -31.17 9.22 0.08
N ALA A 788 -30.37 8.54 -0.74
CA ALA A 788 -30.69 8.08 -2.10
C ALA A 788 -30.90 9.21 -3.12
N ALA A 789 -30.44 10.43 -2.84
CA ALA A 789 -30.56 11.58 -3.74
C ALA A 789 -29.80 11.39 -5.06
N GLU A 790 -28.77 10.56 -5.08
CA GLU A 790 -28.02 10.15 -6.28
C GLU A 790 -28.89 9.44 -7.33
N THR A 791 -30.06 8.92 -6.92
CA THR A 791 -31.03 8.26 -7.83
C THR A 791 -32.06 9.22 -8.41
N TRP A 792 -32.11 10.47 -7.95
CA TRP A 792 -33.13 11.42 -8.39
C TRP A 792 -32.77 12.05 -9.72
N LYS A 793 -33.73 12.07 -10.64
CA LYS A 793 -33.67 12.96 -11.81
C LYS A 793 -33.77 14.40 -11.32
N LYS A 794 -32.64 15.12 -11.29
CA LYS A 794 -32.58 16.51 -10.86
C LYS A 794 -33.43 17.39 -11.79
N THR A 795 -34.35 18.13 -11.19
CA THR A 795 -35.20 19.11 -11.88
C THR A 795 -35.25 20.40 -11.08
N VAL A 796 -35.50 21.53 -11.74
CA VAL A 796 -35.65 22.84 -11.09
C VAL A 796 -36.72 22.81 -9.99
N ALA A 797 -37.78 22.02 -10.17
CA ALA A 797 -38.84 21.86 -9.17
C ALA A 797 -38.36 21.13 -7.91
N ILE A 798 -37.53 20.09 -8.06
CA ILE A 798 -36.93 19.35 -6.94
C ILE A 798 -35.93 20.23 -6.20
N ASP A 799 -35.06 20.96 -6.92
CA ASP A 799 -34.08 21.88 -6.32
C ASP A 799 -34.78 22.95 -5.47
N ARG A 800 -35.82 23.61 -6.02
CA ARG A 800 -36.64 24.59 -5.29
C ARG A 800 -37.27 23.99 -4.01
N LYS A 801 -37.69 22.72 -4.04
CA LYS A 801 -38.25 22.05 -2.85
C LYS A 801 -37.20 21.79 -1.77
N LEU A 802 -36.00 21.36 -2.16
CA LEU A 802 -34.89 21.12 -1.24
C LEU A 802 -34.39 22.43 -0.62
N ASP A 803 -34.23 23.47 -1.44
CA ASP A 803 -33.85 24.81 -0.97
C ASP A 803 -34.90 25.36 0.00
N ALA A 804 -36.18 25.28 -0.34
CA ALA A 804 -37.26 25.73 0.54
C ALA A 804 -37.25 24.98 1.89
N PHE A 805 -36.97 23.67 1.89
CA PHE A 805 -36.83 22.87 3.10
C PHE A 805 -35.62 23.33 3.94
N GLN A 806 -34.44 23.44 3.32
CA GLN A 806 -33.21 23.84 4.00
C GLN A 806 -33.35 25.25 4.61
N GLN A 807 -33.85 26.22 3.82
CA GLN A 807 -34.07 27.59 4.27
C GLN A 807 -35.05 27.65 5.45
N ARG A 808 -36.13 26.86 5.42
CA ARG A 808 -37.10 26.77 6.52
C ARG A 808 -36.44 26.27 7.82
N CYS A 809 -35.59 25.26 7.74
CA CYS A 809 -34.87 24.72 8.89
C CYS A 809 -33.82 25.70 9.42
N LEU A 810 -33.01 26.30 8.53
CA LEU A 810 -31.94 27.23 8.91
C LEU A 810 -32.49 28.51 9.56
N ARG A 811 -33.55 29.11 9.03
CA ARG A 811 -34.20 30.27 9.65
C ARG A 811 -34.60 29.98 11.10
N ARG A 812 -35.11 28.76 11.35
CA ARG A 812 -35.55 28.35 12.69
C ARG A 812 -34.39 28.08 13.65
N ILE A 813 -33.25 27.61 13.15
CA ILE A 813 -32.01 27.47 13.95
C ILE A 813 -31.43 28.86 14.27
N LEU A 814 -31.40 29.75 13.29
CA LEU A 814 -30.86 31.11 13.39
C LEU A 814 -31.81 32.11 14.07
N LYS A 815 -33.06 31.71 14.32
CA LYS A 815 -34.14 32.55 14.88
C LYS A 815 -34.48 33.76 14.00
N ILE A 816 -34.37 33.62 12.68
CA ILE A 816 -34.74 34.65 11.70
C ILE A 816 -36.25 34.57 11.43
N SER A 817 -36.94 35.71 11.47
CA SER A 817 -38.38 35.79 11.18
C SER A 817 -38.68 35.56 9.71
N TYR A 818 -39.94 35.27 9.36
CA TYR A 818 -40.38 35.26 7.96
C TYR A 818 -40.54 36.67 7.35
N ARG A 819 -40.45 37.71 8.20
CA ARG A 819 -40.59 39.12 7.83
C ARG A 819 -39.24 39.82 7.64
N ASP A 820 -38.16 39.18 8.08
CA ASP A 820 -36.77 39.60 7.90
C ASP A 820 -36.20 38.84 6.70
#